data_AF-A0A420QG83-F1
#
_entry.id   AF-A0A420QG83-F1
#
_cell.length_a   1.000
_cell.length_b   1.000
_cell.length_c   1.000
_cell.angle_alpha   90.00
_cell.angle_beta   90.00
_cell.angle_gamma   90.00
#
_symmetry.space_group_name_H-M   'P 1'
#
loop_
_entity.id
_entity.type
_entity.pdbx_description
1 polymer ?
#
loop_
_entity_poly.entity_id
_entity_poly.type
_entity_poly.pdbx_seq_one_letter_code
_entity_poly.pdbx_strand_id
1 'polypeptide(L)'
;MADEIESRFSPNKPLEPDVLSELESIMRLHGLSAEDLFFKWESYCIKLDLDAQALSLEVLRNLKQSIQDELENSHRKVQVKTERKVANTPRGTAKGGDVFGMLDGLVPSTPASGAKLNRGAASGSAVKRKTETPKGSMSSPATGMNEQLKSLNGLPPTSFSDRANPGETVEILNDRLNAAEPPIAPFAEPRVKLTAASDQKKLGYKPLAMKLSEASEILDDRIDNFMALIQQHHKIDENEFGSAAAQSTTEVVAVGRIASDSSEGKLNAASLVLETSRRTGMGLRVPLKVDNIRSWSFFPGQIVAFRGTNASGNEFVVKEVLEIPLLPSAASLPSALEGHRERFRGGPDAMDEDSEPAPLNILYASGPYTADDNLDFEPLHALCSQAGDTYADALVLTGPFLDIDHPLITTGDFDLPEEANFDPDTATMATVFKYLVAPAFNRLAASNPQITIILVPSVRDVLSKHVSWPQDSIPRKELGLPKMVRIVTNPMTLSINELVLGVSSQDILSQLRSEEVVSRGGGQPGTDLMSRLCRYLVEQRHYFPLFPPTDRSKLPKTGTEDGLATGAALDLSYLELGEMVNVRPDVMIVPSLLPPFAKVVESVLLINPGYLSKRRGAGTYARMTLYPPPVSNGSSDDVMGHQIYDRARVEIVRI
;
A
#
# COMPACT_ATOMS: atom_id res chain seq x y z
N MET A 1 3.19 -2.72 -52.43
CA MET A 1 3.08 -1.92 -51.20
C MET A 1 4.37 -1.14 -50.99
N ALA A 2 5.53 -1.81 -50.87
CA ALA A 2 6.84 -1.16 -50.85
C ALA A 2 7.08 -0.19 -52.03
N ASP A 3 6.86 -0.63 -53.27
CA ASP A 3 7.03 0.23 -54.47
C ASP A 3 6.17 1.51 -54.46
N GLU A 4 4.98 1.43 -53.86
CA GLU A 4 4.05 2.56 -53.77
C GLU A 4 4.49 3.57 -52.69
N ILE A 5 4.97 3.07 -51.54
CA ILE A 5 5.55 3.89 -50.48
C ILE A 5 6.81 4.59 -50.99
N GLU A 6 7.70 3.86 -51.64
CA GLU A 6 8.96 4.39 -52.17
C GLU A 6 8.72 5.48 -53.22
N SER A 7 7.75 5.27 -54.13
CA SER A 7 7.39 6.26 -55.14
C SER A 7 6.88 7.61 -54.58
N ARG A 8 6.30 7.61 -53.36
CA ARG A 8 5.74 8.81 -52.73
C ARG A 8 6.74 9.46 -51.77
N PHE A 9 7.35 8.68 -50.89
CA PHE A 9 8.21 9.18 -49.82
C PHE A 9 9.65 9.46 -50.27
N SER A 10 10.13 8.82 -51.33
CA SER A 10 11.48 9.06 -51.85
C SER A 10 11.57 8.70 -53.35
N PRO A 11 10.96 9.49 -54.26
CA PRO A 11 10.88 9.16 -55.69
C PRO A 11 12.24 9.14 -56.40
N ASN A 12 13.27 9.73 -55.79
CA ASN A 12 14.59 9.93 -56.40
C ASN A 12 15.69 9.05 -55.79
N LYS A 13 15.42 8.31 -54.71
CA LYS A 13 16.40 7.47 -53.98
C LYS A 13 15.70 6.33 -53.25
N PRO A 14 16.31 5.15 -53.13
CA PRO A 14 15.72 4.08 -52.36
C PRO A 14 15.64 4.41 -50.87
N LEU A 15 14.57 3.96 -50.22
CA LEU A 15 14.39 4.10 -48.78
C LEU A 15 15.28 3.10 -48.02
N GLU A 16 15.83 3.54 -46.89
CA GLU A 16 16.52 2.62 -45.97
C GLU A 16 15.54 1.54 -45.46
N PRO A 17 15.99 0.28 -45.29
CA PRO A 17 15.10 -0.83 -44.91
C PRO A 17 14.31 -0.59 -43.62
N ASP A 18 14.95 0.04 -42.62
CA ASP A 18 14.33 0.33 -41.33
C ASP A 18 13.24 1.41 -41.44
N VAL A 19 13.43 2.37 -42.36
CA VAL A 19 12.48 3.44 -42.63
C VAL A 19 11.25 2.90 -43.37
N LEU A 20 11.47 2.03 -44.37
CA LEU A 20 10.40 1.34 -45.07
C LEU A 20 9.57 0.46 -44.11
N SER A 21 10.25 -0.29 -43.24
CA SER A 21 9.61 -1.15 -42.23
C SER A 21 8.75 -0.35 -41.24
N GLU A 22 9.20 0.83 -40.80
CA GLU A 22 8.40 1.67 -39.90
C GLU A 22 7.18 2.28 -40.63
N LEU A 23 7.31 2.68 -41.89
CA LEU A 23 6.17 3.15 -42.70
C LEU A 23 5.11 2.06 -42.88
N GLU A 24 5.53 0.84 -43.22
CA GLU A 24 4.63 -0.33 -43.31
C GLU A 24 3.96 -0.64 -41.97
N SER A 25 4.71 -0.51 -40.86
CA SER A 25 4.20 -0.67 -39.49
C SER A 25 3.09 0.33 -39.17
N ILE A 26 3.28 1.61 -39.49
CA ILE A 26 2.28 2.68 -39.29
C ILE A 26 1.03 2.41 -40.13
N MET A 27 1.19 2.06 -41.41
CA MET A 27 0.05 1.72 -42.28
C MET A 27 -0.79 0.57 -41.72
N ARG A 28 -0.13 -0.50 -41.26
CA ARG A 28 -0.81 -1.67 -40.69
C ARG A 28 -1.51 -1.36 -39.36
N LEU A 29 -0.86 -0.60 -38.48
CA LEU A 29 -1.40 -0.28 -37.15
C LEU A 29 -2.63 0.62 -37.23
N HIS A 30 -2.65 1.57 -38.17
CA HIS A 30 -3.72 2.56 -38.28
C HIS A 30 -4.67 2.33 -39.46
N GLY A 31 -4.50 1.25 -40.22
CA GLY A 31 -5.33 0.92 -41.37
C GLY A 31 -5.28 1.97 -42.49
N LEU A 32 -4.13 2.62 -42.68
CA LEU A 32 -3.96 3.71 -43.65
C LEU A 32 -3.48 3.19 -45.01
N SER A 33 -3.94 3.82 -46.10
CA SER A 33 -3.32 3.64 -47.41
C SER A 33 -1.97 4.36 -47.49
N ALA A 34 -1.13 4.01 -48.47
CA ALA A 34 0.16 4.67 -48.66
C ALA A 34 -0.01 6.18 -48.98
N GLU A 35 -1.10 6.52 -49.66
CA GLU A 35 -1.50 7.89 -49.95
C GLU A 35 -1.95 8.66 -48.70
N ASP A 36 -2.80 8.06 -47.85
CA ASP A 36 -3.25 8.69 -46.60
C ASP A 36 -2.09 8.93 -45.63
N LEU A 37 -1.17 7.97 -45.56
CA LEU A 37 0.03 8.13 -44.74
C LEU A 37 0.93 9.24 -45.30
N PHE A 38 1.06 9.35 -46.62
CA PHE A 38 1.83 10.43 -47.24
C PHE A 38 1.22 11.81 -46.98
N PHE A 39 -0.11 11.97 -47.08
CA PHE A 39 -0.75 13.23 -46.72
C PHE A 39 -0.59 13.60 -45.23
N LYS A 40 -0.64 12.61 -44.35
CA LYS A 40 -0.35 12.81 -42.92
C LYS A 40 1.10 13.22 -42.69
N TRP A 41 2.05 12.64 -43.44
CA TRP A 41 3.45 13.04 -43.42
C TRP A 41 3.64 14.49 -43.88
N GLU A 42 3.08 14.89 -45.04
CA GLU A 42 3.18 16.27 -45.53
C GLU A 42 2.57 17.27 -44.55
N SER A 43 1.39 16.95 -44.00
CA SER A 43 0.75 17.79 -42.98
C SER A 43 1.60 17.91 -41.70
N TYR A 44 2.31 16.85 -41.32
CA TYR A 44 3.18 16.82 -40.16
C TYR A 44 4.45 17.66 -40.39
N CYS A 45 5.07 17.55 -41.57
CA CYS A 45 6.20 18.38 -41.96
C CYS A 45 5.84 19.86 -41.98
N ILE A 46 4.68 20.22 -42.53
CA ILE A 46 4.17 21.61 -42.52
C ILE A 46 3.97 22.12 -41.08
N LYS A 47 3.42 21.28 -40.20
CA LYS A 47 3.11 21.66 -38.81
C LYS A 47 4.38 21.93 -37.99
N LEU A 48 5.46 21.22 -38.27
CA LEU A 48 6.72 21.29 -37.52
C LEU A 48 7.84 22.02 -38.27
N ASP A 49 7.55 22.60 -39.44
CA ASP A 49 8.50 23.26 -40.33
C ASP A 49 9.71 22.37 -40.68
N LEU A 50 9.43 21.11 -41.03
CA LEU A 50 10.42 20.11 -41.41
C LEU A 50 10.53 19.98 -42.93
N ASP A 51 11.74 19.65 -43.42
CA ASP A 51 11.94 19.28 -44.82
C ASP A 51 11.33 17.90 -45.10
N ALA A 52 10.39 17.82 -46.04
CA ALA A 52 9.70 16.59 -46.42
C ALA A 52 10.65 15.51 -46.99
N GLN A 53 11.86 15.88 -47.40
CA GLN A 53 12.91 14.97 -47.86
C GLN A 53 13.81 14.46 -46.73
N ALA A 54 13.74 15.04 -45.53
CA ALA A 54 14.54 14.63 -44.37
C ALA A 54 13.87 13.49 -43.58
N LEU A 55 13.56 12.40 -44.29
CA LEU A 55 12.89 11.23 -43.73
C LEU A 55 13.88 10.39 -42.90
N SER A 56 13.75 10.44 -41.56
CA SER A 56 14.52 9.60 -40.65
C SER A 56 13.60 8.78 -39.75
N LEU A 57 14.14 7.68 -39.21
CA LEU A 57 13.41 6.77 -38.35
C LEU A 57 12.93 7.44 -37.05
N GLU A 58 13.69 8.40 -36.52
CA GLU A 58 13.28 9.20 -35.36
C GLU A 58 12.06 10.08 -35.67
N VAL A 59 12.07 10.76 -36.82
CA VAL A 59 10.96 11.63 -37.23
C VAL A 59 9.70 10.80 -37.52
N LEU A 60 9.84 9.59 -38.08
CA LEU A 60 8.71 8.69 -38.31
C LEU A 60 8.10 8.12 -37.03
N ARG A 61 8.90 7.86 -35.99
CA ARG A 61 8.37 7.49 -34.67
C ARG A 61 7.57 8.63 -34.04
N ASN A 62 8.01 9.88 -34.23
CA ASN A 62 7.28 11.05 -33.75
C ASN A 62 5.99 11.29 -34.57
N LEU A 63 6.01 11.06 -35.89
CA LEU A 63 4.81 11.07 -36.74
C LEU A 63 3.79 10.03 -36.24
N LYS A 64 4.23 8.80 -35.96
CA LYS A 64 3.39 7.72 -35.43
C LYS A 64 2.72 8.12 -34.12
N GLN A 65 3.47 8.70 -33.18
CA GLN A 65 2.91 9.22 -31.95
C GLN A 65 1.88 10.33 -32.21
N SER A 66 2.17 11.26 -33.13
CA SER A 66 1.22 12.33 -33.48
C SER A 66 -0.07 11.79 -34.11
N ILE A 67 -0.02 10.71 -34.90
CA ILE A 67 -1.20 10.07 -35.48
C ILE A 67 -2.02 9.39 -34.38
N GLN A 68 -1.36 8.75 -33.42
CA GLN A 68 -1.99 8.14 -32.25
C GLN A 68 -2.71 9.18 -31.37
N ASP A 69 -2.04 10.30 -31.06
CA ASP A 69 -2.60 11.39 -30.26
C ASP A 69 -3.81 12.05 -30.95
N GLU A 70 -3.78 12.18 -32.27
CA GLU A 70 -4.89 12.73 -33.06
C GLU A 70 -6.12 11.79 -33.03
N LEU A 71 -5.88 10.48 -33.12
CA LEU A 71 -6.94 9.47 -33.03
C LEU A 71 -7.59 9.48 -31.64
N GLU A 72 -6.79 9.52 -30.57
CA GLU A 72 -7.27 9.60 -29.19
C GLU A 72 -8.08 10.88 -28.92
N ASN A 73 -7.63 12.02 -29.44
CA ASN A 73 -8.35 13.28 -29.34
C ASN A 73 -9.65 13.29 -30.17
N SER A 74 -9.69 12.58 -31.30
CA SER A 74 -10.90 12.42 -32.11
C SER A 74 -11.95 11.57 -31.38
N HIS A 75 -11.53 10.48 -30.72
CA HIS A 75 -12.41 9.62 -29.92
C HIS A 75 -12.98 10.39 -28.71
N ARG A 76 -12.17 11.21 -28.02
CA ARG A 76 -12.64 12.11 -26.96
C ARG A 76 -13.72 13.09 -27.44
N LYS A 77 -13.57 13.69 -28.63
CA LYS A 77 -14.55 14.65 -29.18
C LYS A 77 -15.85 13.99 -29.64
N VAL A 78 -15.82 12.74 -30.09
CA VAL A 78 -17.02 11.97 -30.44
C VAL A 78 -17.81 11.63 -29.19
N GLN A 79 -17.14 11.23 -28.10
CA GLN A 79 -17.78 10.93 -26.80
C GLN A 79 -18.50 12.15 -26.19
N VAL A 80 -17.89 13.33 -26.26
CA VAL A 80 -18.49 14.60 -25.78
C VAL A 80 -19.70 15.05 -26.64
N LYS A 81 -19.77 14.66 -27.92
CA LYS A 81 -20.93 14.95 -28.78
C LYS A 81 -22.13 14.04 -28.51
N THR A 82 -21.91 12.82 -28.03
CA THR A 82 -22.99 11.90 -27.64
C THR A 82 -23.67 12.35 -26.34
N GLU A 83 -22.95 13.11 -25.50
CA GLU A 83 -23.47 13.77 -24.30
C GLU A 83 -23.84 15.24 -24.54
N ARG A 84 -24.81 15.56 -25.40
CA ARG A 84 -25.66 16.78 -25.27
C ARG A 84 -26.71 16.93 -26.39
N LYS A 85 -27.98 16.74 -26.02
CA LYS A 85 -29.12 17.54 -26.51
C LYS A 85 -30.24 17.57 -25.45
N VAL A 86 -30.20 18.58 -24.59
CA VAL A 86 -31.41 19.23 -24.08
C VAL A 86 -31.20 20.73 -24.30
N ALA A 87 -32.03 21.29 -25.18
CA ALA A 87 -31.98 22.68 -25.59
C ALA A 87 -32.70 23.57 -24.57
N ASN A 88 -32.09 24.72 -24.24
CA ASN A 88 -32.81 25.90 -23.75
C ASN A 88 -32.41 27.11 -24.60
N THR A 89 -33.41 27.89 -24.98
CA THR A 89 -33.38 29.01 -25.93
C THR A 89 -32.58 30.24 -25.46
N PRO A 90 -32.11 31.10 -26.40
CA PRO A 90 -31.06 32.11 -26.15
C PRO A 90 -31.58 33.53 -25.94
N ARG A 91 -30.81 34.38 -25.25
CA ARG A 91 -30.85 35.84 -25.38
C ARG A 91 -29.48 36.48 -25.13
N GLY A 92 -29.06 37.30 -26.09
CA GLY A 92 -28.50 38.63 -25.82
C GLY A 92 -26.98 38.79 -25.76
N THR A 93 -26.41 39.14 -26.91
CA THR A 93 -25.04 39.65 -27.17
C THR A 93 -24.64 40.92 -26.40
N ALA A 94 -23.37 41.02 -25.98
CA ALA A 94 -22.52 42.21 -26.17
C ALA A 94 -21.03 41.91 -25.89
N LYS A 95 -20.17 42.51 -26.71
CA LYS A 95 -18.70 42.36 -26.81
C LYS A 95 -17.93 43.12 -25.73
N GLY A 96 -16.68 42.71 -25.50
CA GLY A 96 -15.58 43.59 -25.08
C GLY A 96 -14.59 42.92 -24.11
N GLY A 97 -13.36 42.67 -24.57
CA GLY A 97 -12.25 42.30 -23.70
C GLY A 97 -11.60 43.53 -23.05
N ASP A 98 -10.86 43.35 -21.96
CA ASP A 98 -9.41 43.64 -21.87
C ASP A 98 -8.86 43.25 -20.49
N VAL A 99 -7.53 43.22 -20.46
CA VAL A 99 -6.58 42.68 -19.50
C VAL A 99 -6.25 43.69 -18.36
N PHE A 100 -5.74 43.15 -17.24
CA PHE A 100 -4.98 43.78 -16.14
C PHE A 100 -5.71 44.48 -14.97
N GLY A 101 -5.46 43.96 -13.76
CA GLY A 101 -4.76 44.75 -12.73
C GLY A 101 -5.53 45.29 -11.51
N MET A 102 -5.18 44.71 -10.36
CA MET A 102 -4.85 45.41 -9.09
C MET A 102 -5.95 46.02 -8.19
N LEU A 103 -5.75 45.77 -6.88
CA LEU A 103 -6.35 46.36 -5.66
C LEU A 103 -7.83 46.01 -5.39
N ASP A 104 -8.12 45.20 -4.36
CA ASP A 104 -8.15 45.56 -2.93
C ASP A 104 -9.22 46.61 -2.60
N GLY A 105 -10.09 46.26 -1.65
CA GLY A 105 -11.03 47.18 -1.04
C GLY A 105 -12.50 46.96 -1.36
N LEU A 106 -13.20 46.42 -0.34
CA LEU A 106 -14.51 46.91 0.11
C LEU A 106 -15.75 46.50 -0.71
N VAL A 107 -16.39 45.46 -0.18
CA VAL A 107 -17.84 45.20 -0.26
C VAL A 107 -18.64 46.47 0.09
N PRO A 108 -19.74 46.75 -0.61
CA PRO A 108 -20.90 47.37 0.00
C PRO A 108 -22.10 46.41 -0.09
N SER A 109 -22.48 45.83 1.04
CA SER A 109 -23.81 45.29 1.26
C SER A 109 -24.80 46.43 1.50
N THR A 110 -25.91 46.46 0.75
CA THR A 110 -27.08 47.29 1.06
C THR A 110 -28.24 46.41 1.56
N PRO A 111 -28.84 46.71 2.74
CA PRO A 111 -29.92 45.95 3.34
C PRO A 111 -31.31 46.51 3.02
N ALA A 112 -32.32 45.63 2.96
CA ALA A 112 -33.73 46.00 2.81
C ALA A 112 -34.42 46.19 4.16
N SER A 113 -34.94 47.42 4.35
CA SER A 113 -36.18 47.83 5.04
C SER A 113 -36.60 47.20 6.39
N GLY A 114 -36.73 48.05 7.44
CA GLY A 114 -37.47 47.69 8.65
C GLY A 114 -37.36 48.65 9.86
N ALA A 115 -37.91 49.85 9.72
CA ALA A 115 -38.39 50.81 10.74
C ALA A 115 -38.14 50.63 12.28
N LYS A 116 -37.65 51.74 12.86
CA LYS A 116 -38.04 52.43 14.13
C LYS A 116 -37.42 52.03 15.50
N LEU A 117 -36.57 52.98 15.95
CA LEU A 117 -36.62 53.77 17.21
C LEU A 117 -36.13 53.20 18.57
N ASN A 118 -34.93 53.71 18.94
CA ASN A 118 -34.61 54.56 20.12
C ASN A 118 -33.98 53.98 21.42
N ARG A 119 -32.79 54.57 21.73
CA ARG A 119 -32.10 54.84 23.03
C ARG A 119 -31.57 53.64 23.84
N GLY A 120 -30.37 53.62 24.42
CA GLY A 120 -29.25 54.57 24.54
C GLY A 120 -28.01 53.78 25.03
N ALA A 121 -26.81 54.13 24.57
CA ALA A 121 -25.77 54.85 25.33
C ALA A 121 -24.79 53.98 26.15
N ALA A 122 -23.51 54.15 25.77
CA ALA A 122 -22.29 54.18 26.58
C ALA A 122 -21.58 52.85 26.97
N SER A 123 -20.42 52.67 26.32
CA SER A 123 -19.06 52.60 26.90
C SER A 123 -18.73 51.54 27.95
N GLY A 124 -17.61 50.81 27.72
CA GLY A 124 -16.84 50.24 28.82
C GLY A 124 -16.05 48.99 28.47
N SER A 125 -14.80 49.19 28.08
CA SER A 125 -13.68 48.24 28.10
C SER A 125 -13.62 47.33 29.33
N ALA A 126 -13.27 46.03 29.15
CA ALA A 126 -12.15 45.38 29.84
C ALA A 126 -12.15 43.85 29.62
N VAL A 127 -11.04 43.38 29.06
CA VAL A 127 -10.34 42.11 29.25
C VAL A 127 -10.88 41.20 30.37
N LYS A 128 -11.31 39.98 30.01
CA LYS A 128 -11.25 38.79 30.88
C LYS A 128 -10.90 37.53 30.09
N ARG A 129 -9.84 36.86 30.56
CA ARG A 129 -9.45 35.48 30.21
C ARG A 129 -10.57 34.49 30.59
N LYS A 130 -10.84 33.53 29.71
CA LYS A 130 -11.43 32.20 29.97
C LYS A 130 -10.75 31.25 28.96
N THR A 131 -9.90 30.31 29.36
CA THR A 131 -10.25 28.90 29.68
C THR A 131 -11.43 28.35 28.89
N GLU A 132 -11.13 27.64 27.79
CA GLU A 132 -12.05 26.71 27.14
C GLU A 132 -11.32 25.43 26.74
N THR A 133 -11.82 24.32 27.27
CA THR A 133 -11.69 22.95 26.76
C THR A 133 -12.40 22.83 25.40
N PRO A 134 -11.87 22.10 24.40
CA PRO A 134 -12.66 21.73 23.24
C PRO A 134 -13.19 20.28 23.36
N LYS A 135 -14.51 20.15 23.50
CA LYS A 135 -15.26 18.99 22.99
C LYS A 135 -15.69 19.31 21.56
N GLY A 136 -15.53 18.36 20.64
CA GLY A 136 -16.24 18.34 19.36
C GLY A 136 -15.36 18.06 18.15
N SER A 137 -15.00 16.79 17.92
CA SER A 137 -14.45 16.32 16.65
C SER A 137 -15.61 16.20 15.64
N MET A 138 -15.78 17.21 14.80
CA MET A 138 -16.62 17.16 13.61
C MET A 138 -15.75 16.78 12.41
N SER A 139 -16.08 15.64 11.82
CA SER A 139 -15.57 15.13 10.54
C SER A 139 -15.69 16.16 9.43
N SER A 140 -14.55 16.55 8.82
CA SER A 140 -14.50 17.36 7.61
C SER A 140 -14.04 16.52 6.39
N PRO A 141 -14.46 16.90 5.15
CA PRO A 141 -14.34 16.04 3.97
C PRO A 141 -12.91 15.95 3.41
N ALA A 142 -12.71 14.90 2.62
CA ALA A 142 -11.46 14.31 2.16
C ALA A 142 -10.56 15.14 1.21
N THR A 143 -10.64 16.47 1.18
CA THR A 143 -9.78 17.33 0.35
C THR A 143 -8.50 17.81 1.05
N GLY A 144 -8.46 17.78 2.39
CA GLY A 144 -7.35 18.37 3.15
C GLY A 144 -6.01 17.65 3.06
N MET A 145 -5.98 16.33 2.82
CA MET A 145 -4.71 15.56 2.92
C MET A 145 -3.80 15.72 1.69
N ASN A 146 -4.36 15.96 0.50
CA ASN A 146 -3.56 16.26 -0.69
C ASN A 146 -2.96 17.69 -0.61
N GLU A 147 -3.67 18.61 0.05
CA GLU A 147 -3.11 19.92 0.45
C GLU A 147 -2.08 19.79 1.58
N GLN A 148 -2.27 18.86 2.52
CA GLN A 148 -1.31 18.59 3.60
C GLN A 148 0.00 18.02 3.04
N LEU A 149 -0.04 17.07 2.09
CA LEU A 149 1.15 16.61 1.36
C LEU A 149 1.81 17.73 0.54
N LYS A 150 1.03 18.59 -0.12
CA LYS A 150 1.57 19.75 -0.85
C LYS A 150 2.19 20.80 0.09
N SER A 151 1.63 20.98 1.28
CA SER A 151 2.14 21.92 2.30
C SER A 151 3.47 21.46 2.91
N LEU A 152 3.70 20.14 3.01
CA LEU A 152 4.98 19.57 3.43
C LEU A 152 6.10 19.78 2.39
N ASN A 153 5.76 19.95 1.11
CA ASN A 153 6.75 20.27 0.06
C ASN A 153 7.23 21.73 0.09
N GLY A 154 6.57 22.63 0.85
CA GLY A 154 6.86 24.06 0.91
C GLY A 154 7.60 24.55 2.18
N LEU A 155 7.83 23.67 3.15
CA LEU A 155 8.59 24.01 4.37
C LEU A 155 10.10 23.77 4.15
N PRO A 156 10.98 24.60 4.71
CA PRO A 156 12.41 24.32 4.71
C PRO A 156 12.67 22.98 5.41
N PRO A 157 13.54 22.10 4.87
CA PRO A 157 13.86 20.84 5.52
C PRO A 157 14.44 21.15 6.90
N THR A 158 13.85 20.56 7.94
CA THR A 158 14.43 20.56 9.29
C THR A 158 15.32 19.32 9.40
N SER A 159 16.57 19.50 9.80
CA SER A 159 17.47 18.37 10.14
C SER A 159 16.76 17.45 11.13
N PHE A 160 16.99 16.14 11.05
CA PHE A 160 16.45 15.18 12.01
C PHE A 160 16.83 15.54 13.45
N SER A 161 18.02 16.11 13.65
CA SER A 161 18.49 16.58 14.95
C SER A 161 17.67 17.74 15.53
N ASP A 162 17.03 18.55 14.68
CA ASP A 162 16.18 19.69 15.08
C ASP A 162 14.69 19.32 15.25
N ARG A 163 14.37 18.02 15.21
CA ARG A 163 12.98 17.56 15.27
C ARG A 163 12.28 17.93 16.57
N ALA A 164 11.00 18.25 16.45
CA ALA A 164 10.13 18.50 17.60
C ALA A 164 9.59 17.19 18.21
N ASN A 165 9.47 17.17 19.53
CA ASN A 165 8.79 16.14 20.32
C ASN A 165 9.31 14.68 20.14
N PRO A 166 10.64 14.42 20.16
CA PRO A 166 11.13 13.05 20.18
C PRO A 166 10.58 12.30 21.40
N GLY A 167 10.10 11.07 21.21
CA GLY A 167 9.51 10.25 22.27
C GLY A 167 8.05 10.56 22.61
N GLU A 168 7.41 11.54 21.96
CA GLU A 168 5.98 11.83 22.18
C GLU A 168 5.11 10.68 21.65
N THR A 169 4.22 10.19 22.51
CA THR A 169 3.21 9.19 22.14
C THR A 169 2.03 9.84 21.44
N VAL A 170 1.78 9.42 20.20
CA VAL A 170 0.74 9.95 19.31
C VAL A 170 -0.58 9.20 19.48
N GLU A 171 -0.52 7.89 19.67
CA GLU A 171 -1.68 7.01 19.80
C GLU A 171 -1.36 5.89 20.79
N ILE A 172 -2.37 5.49 21.58
CA ILE A 172 -2.28 4.39 22.53
C ILE A 172 -3.49 3.49 22.35
N LEU A 173 -3.25 2.21 22.10
CA LEU A 173 -4.24 1.15 22.16
C LEU A 173 -4.08 0.38 23.48
N ASN A 174 -5.21 0.06 24.12
CA ASN A 174 -5.29 -0.60 25.42
C ASN A 174 -4.56 0.18 26.54
N ASP A 175 -4.95 1.44 26.71
CA ASP A 175 -4.43 2.35 27.75
C ASP A 175 -4.61 1.83 29.18
N ARG A 176 -5.58 0.94 29.40
CA ARG A 176 -5.84 0.20 30.66
C ARG A 176 -4.66 -0.65 31.14
N LEU A 177 -3.77 -1.07 30.23
CA LEU A 177 -2.58 -1.84 30.54
C LEU A 177 -1.42 -0.87 30.78
N ASN A 178 -0.54 -1.14 31.74
CA ASN A 178 0.63 -0.30 31.97
C ASN A 178 1.68 -0.52 30.87
N ALA A 179 2.48 0.51 30.59
CA ALA A 179 3.66 0.34 29.74
C ALA A 179 4.73 -0.48 30.49
N ALA A 180 5.56 -1.22 29.76
CA ALA A 180 6.72 -1.89 30.34
C ALA A 180 7.68 -0.86 30.93
N GLU A 181 8.09 -1.06 32.18
CA GLU A 181 9.20 -0.31 32.77
C GLU A 181 10.52 -0.94 32.33
N PRO A 182 11.51 -0.15 31.89
CA PRO A 182 12.84 -0.67 31.57
C PRO A 182 13.43 -1.40 32.78
N PRO A 183 13.92 -2.64 32.61
CA PRO A 183 14.57 -3.35 33.70
C PRO A 183 15.88 -2.65 34.11
N ILE A 184 16.27 -2.81 35.37
CA ILE A 184 17.50 -2.21 35.92
C ILE A 184 18.75 -2.75 35.22
N ALA A 185 18.69 -3.99 34.74
CA ALA A 185 19.75 -4.65 34.00
C ALA A 185 19.13 -5.58 32.92
N PRO A 186 19.89 -5.96 31.87
CA PRO A 186 19.43 -6.95 30.91
C PRO A 186 19.09 -8.28 31.59
N PHE A 187 18.07 -8.97 31.06
CA PHE A 187 17.76 -10.34 31.49
C PHE A 187 18.92 -11.29 31.21
N ALA A 188 19.10 -12.29 32.08
CA ALA A 188 20.18 -13.26 31.95
C ALA A 188 20.00 -14.18 30.74
N GLU A 189 18.74 -14.55 30.45
CA GLU A 189 18.37 -15.40 29.32
C GLU A 189 17.47 -14.67 28.32
N PRO A 190 17.52 -15.06 27.03
CA PRO A 190 16.64 -14.50 26.01
C PRO A 190 15.19 -14.93 26.24
N ARG A 191 14.31 -13.93 26.35
CA ARG A 191 12.87 -14.11 26.63
C ARG A 191 12.04 -14.42 25.37
N VAL A 192 12.64 -14.26 24.19
CA VAL A 192 11.99 -14.47 22.90
C VAL A 192 12.51 -15.74 22.23
N LYS A 193 11.59 -16.64 21.88
CA LYS A 193 11.83 -17.76 20.98
C LYS A 193 11.16 -17.49 19.63
N LEU A 194 11.96 -17.36 18.59
CA LEU A 194 11.48 -17.18 17.22
C LEU A 194 11.31 -18.54 16.51
N THR A 195 10.12 -18.80 15.97
CA THR A 195 9.82 -19.96 15.10
C THR A 195 9.22 -19.46 13.78
N ALA A 196 9.69 -19.98 12.64
CA ALA A 196 9.10 -19.67 11.33
C ALA A 196 7.86 -20.54 11.10
N ALA A 197 6.73 -19.92 10.76
CA ALA A 197 5.49 -20.65 10.42
C ALA A 197 5.35 -20.87 8.91
N SER A 198 5.86 -19.94 8.09
CA SER A 198 5.87 -20.06 6.62
C SER A 198 7.16 -20.70 6.07
N ASP A 199 7.03 -21.42 4.94
CA ASP A 199 8.14 -22.10 4.28
C ASP A 199 8.98 -21.11 3.46
N GLN A 200 10.07 -20.61 4.08
CA GLN A 200 10.99 -19.66 3.45
C GLN A 200 11.62 -20.20 2.17
N LYS A 201 11.78 -21.53 2.02
CA LYS A 201 12.46 -22.09 0.85
C LYS A 201 11.65 -21.91 -0.43
N LYS A 202 10.32 -21.83 -0.33
CA LYS A 202 9.44 -21.57 -1.49
C LYS A 202 9.61 -20.16 -2.05
N LEU A 203 10.08 -19.21 -1.23
CA LEU A 203 10.27 -17.83 -1.64
C LEU A 203 11.57 -17.60 -2.43
N GLY A 204 12.50 -18.56 -2.44
CA GLY A 204 13.71 -18.55 -3.28
C GLY A 204 13.49 -18.89 -4.76
N TYR A 205 12.33 -18.54 -5.32
CA TYR A 205 12.03 -18.72 -6.73
C TYR A 205 12.81 -17.73 -7.60
N LYS A 206 12.87 -17.98 -8.92
CA LYS A 206 13.58 -17.09 -9.85
C LYS A 206 12.61 -16.06 -10.42
N PRO A 207 12.77 -14.75 -10.10
CA PRO A 207 11.97 -13.71 -10.71
C PRO A 207 12.42 -13.45 -12.16
N LEU A 208 11.76 -12.50 -12.85
CA LEU A 208 12.08 -11.97 -14.19
C LEU A 208 11.57 -12.77 -15.39
N ALA A 209 10.78 -13.82 -15.18
CA ALA A 209 10.04 -14.49 -16.25
C ALA A 209 8.66 -14.91 -15.75
N MET A 210 7.60 -14.28 -16.26
CA MET A 210 6.22 -14.60 -15.91
C MET A 210 5.50 -15.12 -17.15
N LYS A 211 4.99 -16.35 -17.10
CA LYS A 211 4.15 -16.88 -18.17
C LYS A 211 2.70 -16.50 -17.89
N LEU A 212 2.04 -15.88 -18.87
CA LEU A 212 0.64 -15.47 -18.74
C LEU A 212 -0.29 -16.64 -18.45
N SER A 213 0.01 -17.84 -18.97
CA SER A 213 -0.77 -19.05 -18.69
C SER A 213 -0.72 -19.42 -17.21
N GLU A 214 0.46 -19.42 -16.59
CA GLU A 214 0.66 -19.74 -15.17
C GLU A 214 0.04 -18.66 -14.28
N ALA A 215 0.29 -17.38 -14.59
CA ALA A 215 -0.33 -16.27 -13.86
C ALA A 215 -1.87 -16.33 -13.90
N SER A 216 -2.46 -16.67 -15.06
CA SER A 216 -3.92 -16.82 -15.18
C SER A 216 -4.48 -18.01 -14.41
N GLU A 217 -3.68 -19.07 -14.24
CA GLU A 217 -4.04 -20.26 -13.45
C GLU A 217 -4.09 -19.93 -11.97
N ILE A 218 -3.06 -19.28 -11.42
CA ILE A 218 -3.04 -18.85 -10.02
C ILE A 218 -4.22 -17.94 -9.66
N LEU A 219 -4.58 -17.00 -10.56
CA LEU A 219 -5.71 -16.10 -10.33
C LEU A 219 -7.06 -16.82 -10.36
N ASP A 220 -7.19 -17.92 -11.10
CA ASP A 220 -8.40 -18.74 -11.17
C ASP A 220 -8.50 -19.71 -10.00
N ASP A 221 -7.38 -20.37 -9.65
CA ASP A 221 -7.27 -21.25 -8.50
C ASP A 221 -7.68 -20.53 -7.23
N ARG A 222 -7.30 -19.25 -7.08
CA ARG A 222 -7.73 -18.42 -5.96
C ARG A 222 -9.26 -18.27 -5.90
N ILE A 223 -9.95 -18.03 -7.02
CA ILE A 223 -11.42 -17.95 -7.05
C ILE A 223 -12.03 -19.30 -6.64
N ASP A 224 -11.49 -20.38 -7.20
CA ASP A 224 -11.99 -21.74 -6.97
C ASP A 224 -11.77 -22.21 -5.53
N ASN A 225 -10.64 -21.85 -4.91
CA ASN A 225 -10.35 -22.11 -3.50
C ASN A 225 -11.34 -21.39 -2.58
N PHE A 226 -11.64 -20.11 -2.85
CA PHE A 226 -12.64 -19.37 -2.09
C PHE A 226 -14.05 -19.93 -2.28
N MET A 227 -14.40 -20.38 -3.49
CA MET A 227 -15.69 -21.05 -3.73
C MET A 227 -15.86 -22.27 -2.83
N ALA A 228 -14.84 -23.12 -2.72
CA ALA A 228 -14.87 -24.28 -1.83
C ALA A 228 -15.04 -23.88 -0.35
N LEU A 229 -14.35 -22.82 0.09
CA LEU A 229 -14.47 -22.28 1.45
C LEU A 229 -15.88 -21.76 1.74
N ILE A 230 -16.46 -21.01 0.81
CA ILE A 230 -17.82 -20.45 0.91
C ILE A 230 -18.86 -21.56 0.93
N GLN A 231 -18.71 -22.57 0.07
CA GLN A 231 -19.58 -23.75 0.03
C GLN A 231 -19.61 -24.44 1.40
N GLN A 232 -18.43 -24.74 1.97
CA GLN A 232 -18.32 -25.41 3.25
C GLN A 232 -18.88 -24.57 4.41
N HIS A 233 -18.56 -23.28 4.45
CA HIS A 233 -18.97 -22.39 5.53
C HIS A 233 -20.49 -22.18 5.57
N HIS A 234 -21.09 -21.89 4.43
CA HIS A 234 -22.53 -21.59 4.33
C HIS A 234 -23.40 -22.84 4.11
N LYS A 235 -22.78 -24.02 3.94
CA LYS A 235 -23.46 -25.30 3.68
C LYS A 235 -24.38 -25.22 2.45
N ILE A 236 -23.89 -24.56 1.41
CA ILE A 236 -24.62 -24.36 0.14
C ILE A 236 -24.41 -25.61 -0.73
N ASP A 237 -25.48 -26.11 -1.35
CA ASP A 237 -25.38 -27.24 -2.27
C ASP A 237 -24.61 -26.84 -3.53
N GLU A 238 -23.79 -27.76 -4.07
CA GLU A 238 -22.97 -27.48 -5.26
C GLU A 238 -23.81 -27.00 -6.45
N ASN A 239 -25.05 -27.49 -6.57
CA ASN A 239 -25.99 -27.14 -7.64
C ASN A 239 -26.54 -25.70 -7.54
N GLU A 240 -26.42 -25.05 -6.37
CA GLU A 240 -26.79 -23.63 -6.24
C GLU A 240 -25.71 -22.70 -6.80
N PHE A 241 -24.48 -23.19 -6.98
CA PHE A 241 -23.43 -22.42 -7.62
C PHE A 241 -23.64 -22.37 -9.13
N GLY A 242 -23.42 -21.19 -9.71
CA GLY A 242 -23.63 -20.99 -11.14
C GLY A 242 -22.82 -19.85 -11.72
N SER A 243 -22.79 -19.79 -13.05
CA SER A 243 -22.16 -18.69 -13.77
C SER A 243 -23.02 -17.43 -13.68
N ALA A 244 -22.44 -16.34 -13.17
CA ALA A 244 -23.08 -15.03 -13.19
C ALA A 244 -23.30 -14.50 -14.63
N ALA A 245 -22.55 -15.00 -15.62
CA ALA A 245 -22.68 -14.62 -17.02
C ALA A 245 -23.78 -15.39 -17.76
N ALA A 246 -24.27 -16.52 -17.22
CA ALA A 246 -25.31 -17.30 -17.87
C ALA A 246 -26.68 -16.63 -17.71
N GLN A 247 -27.40 -16.46 -18.83
CA GLN A 247 -28.76 -15.95 -18.78
C GLN A 247 -29.69 -16.96 -18.10
N SER A 248 -30.26 -16.58 -16.97
CA SER A 248 -31.18 -17.42 -16.20
C SER A 248 -32.07 -16.58 -15.30
N THR A 249 -33.31 -17.03 -15.12
CA THR A 249 -34.23 -16.48 -14.11
C THR A 249 -34.05 -17.14 -12.74
N THR A 250 -33.31 -18.26 -12.68
CA THR A 250 -32.98 -18.96 -11.44
C THR A 250 -31.91 -18.19 -10.68
N GLU A 251 -32.11 -18.05 -9.38
CA GLU A 251 -31.14 -17.46 -8.47
C GLU A 251 -29.96 -18.43 -8.26
N VAL A 252 -28.74 -17.91 -8.39
CA VAL A 252 -27.50 -18.67 -8.25
C VAL A 252 -26.54 -17.97 -7.30
N VAL A 253 -25.61 -18.75 -6.74
CA VAL A 253 -24.45 -18.25 -6.01
C VAL A 253 -23.27 -18.18 -6.98
N ALA A 254 -22.74 -16.98 -7.19
CA ALA A 254 -21.58 -16.76 -8.04
C ALA A 254 -20.40 -16.28 -7.20
N VAL A 255 -19.24 -16.91 -7.40
CA VAL A 255 -17.97 -16.53 -6.76
C VAL A 255 -17.03 -16.04 -7.86
N GLY A 256 -16.39 -14.91 -7.61
CA GLY A 256 -15.47 -14.31 -8.57
C GLY A 256 -14.68 -13.16 -7.97
N ARG A 257 -13.86 -12.54 -8.80
CA ARG A 257 -13.09 -11.35 -8.42
C ARG A 257 -13.70 -10.08 -8.98
N ILE A 258 -13.70 -9.02 -8.18
CA ILE A 258 -14.10 -7.69 -8.63
C ILE A 258 -13.07 -7.17 -9.65
N ALA A 259 -13.55 -6.72 -10.80
CA ALA A 259 -12.73 -6.07 -11.81
C ALA A 259 -13.44 -4.82 -12.36
N SER A 260 -12.78 -4.15 -13.30
CA SER A 260 -13.32 -3.01 -14.06
C SER A 260 -13.64 -3.44 -15.49
N ASP A 261 -14.76 -2.97 -16.04
CA ASP A 261 -15.07 -3.06 -17.47
C ASP A 261 -14.30 -2.03 -18.31
N SER A 262 -13.79 -0.97 -17.68
CA SER A 262 -12.92 0.03 -18.30
C SER A 262 -11.45 -0.33 -18.11
N SER A 263 -10.67 -0.20 -19.18
CA SER A 263 -9.20 -0.29 -19.15
C SER A 263 -8.53 0.95 -18.54
N GLU A 264 -9.26 2.06 -18.43
CA GLU A 264 -8.77 3.34 -17.91
C GLU A 264 -9.67 3.90 -16.81
N GLY A 265 -9.08 4.66 -15.89
CA GLY A 265 -9.81 5.35 -14.82
C GLY A 265 -9.89 4.58 -13.51
N LYS A 266 -10.49 5.21 -12.49
CA LYS A 266 -10.68 4.61 -11.16
C LYS A 266 -11.97 3.79 -11.15
N LEU A 267 -11.93 2.65 -10.45
CA LEU A 267 -13.11 1.81 -10.21
C LEU A 267 -14.25 2.66 -9.62
N ASN A 268 -15.43 2.57 -10.23
CA ASN A 268 -16.63 3.24 -9.78
C ASN A 268 -17.83 2.28 -9.83
N ALA A 269 -18.96 2.66 -9.21
CA ALA A 269 -20.13 1.78 -9.12
C ALA A 269 -20.69 1.35 -10.49
N ALA A 270 -20.54 2.16 -11.53
CA ALA A 270 -21.04 1.84 -12.87
C ALA A 270 -20.09 0.93 -13.66
N SER A 271 -18.81 0.86 -13.27
CA SER A 271 -17.78 0.06 -13.93
C SER A 271 -17.51 -1.28 -13.23
N LEU A 272 -18.33 -1.66 -12.23
CA LEU A 272 -18.15 -2.89 -11.45
C LEU A 272 -18.51 -4.10 -12.29
N VAL A 273 -17.56 -5.02 -12.46
CA VAL A 273 -17.81 -6.34 -13.04
C VAL A 273 -17.34 -7.46 -12.11
N LEU A 274 -18.00 -8.62 -12.22
CA LEU A 274 -17.56 -9.87 -11.63
C LEU A 274 -16.87 -10.71 -12.69
N GLU A 275 -15.62 -11.09 -12.42
CA GLU A 275 -14.87 -12.06 -13.22
C GLU A 275 -14.86 -13.42 -12.50
N THR A 276 -15.53 -14.41 -13.07
CA THR A 276 -15.59 -15.78 -12.54
C THR A 276 -14.42 -16.63 -13.03
N SER A 277 -14.12 -17.75 -12.36
CA SER A 277 -13.07 -18.68 -12.83
C SER A 277 -13.43 -19.29 -14.19
N ARG A 278 -12.41 -19.79 -14.93
CA ARG A 278 -12.65 -20.57 -16.16
C ARG A 278 -13.56 -21.78 -15.94
N ARG A 279 -13.44 -22.43 -14.79
CA ARG A 279 -14.23 -23.63 -14.43
C ARG A 279 -15.72 -23.33 -14.27
N THR A 280 -16.07 -22.20 -13.65
CA THR A 280 -17.45 -21.88 -13.27
C THR A 280 -18.17 -20.98 -14.26
N GLY A 281 -17.45 -20.06 -14.92
CA GLY A 281 -18.05 -19.09 -15.85
C GLY A 281 -17.15 -18.71 -17.03
N MET A 282 -16.26 -19.61 -17.46
CA MET A 282 -15.42 -19.46 -18.65
C MET A 282 -14.50 -18.22 -18.63
N GLY A 283 -14.20 -17.65 -17.46
CA GLY A 283 -13.40 -16.43 -17.35
C GLY A 283 -14.13 -15.16 -17.82
N LEU A 284 -15.45 -15.23 -18.02
CA LEU A 284 -16.24 -14.09 -18.50
C LEU A 284 -16.40 -13.04 -17.39
N ARG A 285 -16.44 -11.77 -17.82
CA ARG A 285 -16.77 -10.62 -16.98
C ARG A 285 -18.23 -10.26 -17.19
N VAL A 286 -18.97 -10.09 -16.11
CA VAL A 286 -20.36 -9.64 -16.14
C VAL A 286 -20.54 -8.38 -15.30
N PRO A 287 -21.20 -7.32 -15.83
CA PRO A 287 -21.58 -6.14 -15.06
C PRO A 287 -22.39 -6.49 -13.81
N LEU A 288 -22.07 -5.84 -12.71
CA LEU A 288 -22.75 -6.02 -11.43
C LEU A 288 -23.76 -4.90 -11.19
N LYS A 289 -24.98 -5.29 -10.84
CA LYS A 289 -25.99 -4.35 -10.35
C LYS A 289 -26.20 -4.55 -8.86
N VAL A 290 -25.69 -3.60 -8.08
CA VAL A 290 -25.65 -3.63 -6.61
C VAL A 290 -26.65 -2.68 -5.97
N ASP A 291 -27.62 -2.14 -6.72
CA ASP A 291 -28.61 -1.18 -6.24
C ASP A 291 -29.47 -1.70 -5.07
N ASN A 292 -29.66 -3.03 -5.00
CA ASN A 292 -30.40 -3.68 -3.92
C ASN A 292 -29.58 -3.80 -2.62
N ILE A 293 -28.28 -3.60 -2.69
CA ILE A 293 -27.38 -3.70 -1.54
C ILE A 293 -27.19 -2.31 -0.95
N ARG A 294 -27.72 -2.11 0.25
CA ARG A 294 -27.74 -0.79 0.92
C ARG A 294 -26.36 -0.21 1.18
N SER A 295 -25.42 -1.07 1.55
CA SER A 295 -24.05 -0.68 1.90
C SER A 295 -23.10 -1.75 1.42
N TRP A 296 -22.11 -1.32 0.66
CA TRP A 296 -21.08 -2.18 0.10
C TRP A 296 -19.81 -1.38 -0.10
N SER A 297 -18.70 -2.09 -0.16
CA SER A 297 -17.38 -1.53 -0.42
C SER A 297 -16.54 -2.59 -1.11
N PHE A 298 -15.98 -2.24 -2.26
CA PHE A 298 -15.24 -3.15 -3.11
C PHE A 298 -13.91 -2.55 -3.56
N PHE A 299 -12.96 -3.40 -3.93
CA PHE A 299 -11.72 -2.98 -4.59
C PHE A 299 -11.32 -3.99 -5.68
N PRO A 300 -10.50 -3.58 -6.67
CA PRO A 300 -10.04 -4.48 -7.73
C PRO A 300 -9.28 -5.72 -7.20
N GLY A 301 -9.64 -6.90 -7.69
CA GLY A 301 -9.03 -8.18 -7.27
C GLY A 301 -9.68 -8.82 -6.04
N GLN A 302 -10.62 -8.12 -5.37
CA GLN A 302 -11.32 -8.67 -4.23
C GLN A 302 -12.16 -9.90 -4.64
N ILE A 303 -11.93 -11.03 -3.97
CA ILE A 303 -12.76 -12.21 -4.10
C ILE A 303 -14.06 -12.00 -3.32
N VAL A 304 -15.18 -12.16 -4.00
CA VAL A 304 -16.52 -11.92 -3.49
C VAL A 304 -17.44 -13.07 -3.86
N ALA A 305 -18.48 -13.26 -3.05
CA ALA A 305 -19.55 -14.21 -3.32
C ALA A 305 -20.89 -13.49 -3.28
N PHE A 306 -21.66 -13.64 -4.36
CA PHE A 306 -22.95 -13.00 -4.50
C PHE A 306 -24.03 -14.04 -4.76
N ARG A 307 -25.19 -13.84 -4.13
CA ARG A 307 -26.41 -14.51 -4.51
C ARG A 307 -27.25 -13.54 -5.35
N GLY A 308 -27.72 -13.99 -6.51
CA GLY A 308 -28.39 -13.11 -7.46
C GLY A 308 -28.85 -13.81 -8.74
N THR A 309 -29.26 -13.02 -9.73
CA THR A 309 -29.84 -13.51 -10.99
C THR A 309 -29.34 -12.69 -12.17
N ASN A 310 -29.12 -13.32 -13.33
CA ASN A 310 -28.88 -12.65 -14.61
C ASN A 310 -30.00 -12.97 -15.60
N ALA A 311 -31.18 -12.37 -15.38
CA ALA A 311 -32.35 -12.64 -16.23
C ALA A 311 -32.22 -12.02 -17.64
N SER A 312 -31.47 -10.92 -17.77
CA SER A 312 -31.30 -10.18 -19.03
C SER A 312 -30.21 -10.75 -19.93
N GLY A 313 -29.27 -11.53 -19.38
CA GLY A 313 -28.03 -11.94 -20.03
C GLY A 313 -26.92 -10.88 -20.00
N ASN A 314 -27.22 -9.64 -19.59
CA ASN A 314 -26.30 -8.50 -19.71
C ASN A 314 -25.73 -8.02 -18.36
N GLU A 315 -26.42 -8.26 -17.25
CA GLU A 315 -26.02 -7.80 -15.92
C GLU A 315 -26.44 -8.81 -14.85
N PHE A 316 -25.58 -9.02 -13.86
CA PHE A 316 -25.88 -9.84 -12.69
C PHE A 316 -26.45 -8.95 -11.59
N VAL A 317 -27.74 -9.13 -11.29
CA VAL A 317 -28.44 -8.39 -10.25
C VAL A 317 -28.17 -9.04 -8.90
N VAL A 318 -27.38 -8.36 -8.07
CA VAL A 318 -26.98 -8.83 -6.75
C VAL A 318 -28.15 -8.64 -5.79
N LYS A 319 -28.53 -9.72 -5.10
CA LYS A 319 -29.57 -9.72 -4.06
C LYS A 319 -28.96 -9.77 -2.67
N GLU A 320 -27.85 -10.50 -2.52
CA GLU A 320 -27.15 -10.68 -1.26
C GLU A 320 -25.64 -10.82 -1.50
N VAL A 321 -24.85 -10.27 -0.57
CA VAL A 321 -23.40 -10.47 -0.49
C VAL A 321 -23.15 -11.50 0.60
N LEU A 322 -22.58 -12.65 0.23
CA LEU A 322 -22.26 -13.71 1.19
C LEU A 322 -20.95 -13.39 1.90
N GLU A 323 -20.92 -13.63 3.20
CA GLU A 323 -19.74 -13.40 4.04
C GLU A 323 -18.60 -14.35 3.66
N ILE A 324 -17.38 -13.81 3.58
CA ILE A 324 -16.18 -14.60 3.34
C ILE A 324 -15.74 -15.23 4.66
N PRO A 325 -15.60 -16.57 4.74
CA PRO A 325 -15.17 -17.22 5.98
C PRO A 325 -13.76 -16.75 6.36
N LEU A 326 -13.57 -16.39 7.63
CA LEU A 326 -12.27 -16.03 8.16
C LEU A 326 -11.43 -17.28 8.47
N LEU A 327 -10.11 -17.13 8.52
CA LEU A 327 -9.23 -18.17 9.07
C LEU A 327 -9.51 -18.36 10.57
N PRO A 328 -9.26 -19.53 11.16
CA PRO A 328 -9.38 -19.71 12.61
C PRO A 328 -8.38 -18.80 13.35
N SER A 329 -8.72 -18.40 14.58
CA SER A 329 -7.80 -17.63 15.43
C SER A 329 -6.63 -18.50 15.90
N ALA A 330 -5.47 -17.88 16.11
CA ALA A 330 -4.31 -18.58 16.66
C ALA A 330 -4.57 -19.05 18.10
N ALA A 331 -4.21 -20.30 18.37
CA ALA A 331 -4.42 -20.98 19.65
C ALA A 331 -3.31 -22.01 19.90
N SER A 332 -3.03 -22.27 21.17
CA SER A 332 -2.00 -23.21 21.62
C SER A 332 -2.52 -24.07 22.77
N LEU A 333 -1.89 -25.22 22.98
CA LEU A 333 -2.18 -26.05 24.15
C LEU A 333 -1.77 -25.34 25.45
N PRO A 334 -2.48 -25.55 26.58
CA PRO A 334 -2.13 -24.98 27.87
C PRO A 334 -0.67 -25.22 28.29
N SER A 335 -0.15 -26.43 28.02
CA SER A 335 1.24 -26.78 28.32
C SER A 335 2.27 -25.98 27.52
N ALA A 336 1.94 -25.63 26.27
CA ALA A 336 2.78 -24.76 25.45
C ALA A 336 2.76 -23.32 25.97
N LEU A 337 1.57 -22.81 26.34
CA LEU A 337 1.42 -21.47 26.92
C LEU A 337 2.18 -21.32 28.25
N GLU A 338 2.19 -22.35 29.10
CA GLU A 338 2.99 -22.36 30.32
C GLU A 338 4.49 -22.27 30.00
N GLY A 339 4.96 -23.06 29.02
CA GLY A 339 6.35 -22.99 28.56
C GLY A 339 6.72 -21.64 27.93
N HIS A 340 5.77 -20.91 27.35
CA HIS A 340 5.97 -19.54 26.88
C HIS A 340 5.99 -18.56 28.03
N ARG A 341 5.09 -18.71 29.01
CA ARG A 341 5.04 -17.89 30.24
C ARG A 341 6.32 -17.97 31.03
N GLU A 342 6.92 -19.16 31.16
CA GLU A 342 8.24 -19.31 31.81
C GLU A 342 9.34 -18.49 31.13
N ARG A 343 9.32 -18.38 29.79
CA ARG A 343 10.30 -17.56 29.07
C ARG A 343 10.17 -16.08 29.38
N PHE A 344 8.99 -15.59 29.75
CA PHE A 344 8.81 -14.20 30.16
C PHE A 344 9.57 -13.88 31.45
N ARG A 345 9.99 -14.87 32.26
CA ARG A 345 10.79 -14.61 33.46
C ARG A 345 12.24 -14.24 33.13
N GLY A 346 12.82 -14.78 32.05
CA GLY A 346 14.18 -14.41 31.61
C GLY A 346 15.33 -15.03 32.43
N GLY A 347 15.05 -16.15 33.11
CA GLY A 347 16.02 -16.99 33.82
C GLY A 347 15.46 -17.53 35.14
N PRO A 348 16.08 -18.56 35.73
CA PRO A 348 15.63 -19.19 36.99
C PRO A 348 15.77 -18.29 38.22
N ASP A 349 16.67 -17.29 38.18
CA ASP A 349 16.92 -16.35 39.28
C ASP A 349 16.14 -15.03 39.12
N ALA A 350 15.28 -14.92 38.11
CA ALA A 350 14.56 -13.70 37.78
C ALA A 350 13.20 -13.65 38.51
N MET A 351 13.18 -12.90 39.63
CA MET A 351 12.02 -12.61 40.48
C MET A 351 11.54 -13.80 41.34
N ASP A 352 10.85 -13.52 42.45
CA ASP A 352 10.15 -14.53 43.25
C ASP A 352 9.17 -15.31 42.33
N GLU A 353 9.19 -16.66 42.39
CA GLU A 353 8.33 -17.53 41.57
C GLU A 353 6.82 -17.18 41.69
N ASP A 354 6.44 -16.56 42.82
CA ASP A 354 5.10 -16.10 43.16
C ASP A 354 4.67 -14.78 42.48
N SER A 355 5.57 -14.09 41.76
CA SER A 355 5.27 -12.83 41.07
C SER A 355 4.90 -13.03 39.60
N GLU A 356 4.01 -12.17 39.08
CA GLU A 356 3.66 -12.18 37.65
C GLU A 356 4.90 -11.84 36.79
N PRO A 357 5.18 -12.61 35.72
CA PRO A 357 6.28 -12.31 34.82
C PRO A 357 6.14 -10.91 34.23
N ALA A 358 7.26 -10.19 34.10
CA ALA A 358 7.29 -8.91 33.41
C ALA A 358 6.76 -9.06 31.97
N PRO A 359 6.13 -8.04 31.38
CA PRO A 359 5.73 -8.10 29.98
C PRO A 359 6.95 -8.09 29.04
N LEU A 360 6.75 -8.46 27.77
CA LEU A 360 7.73 -8.26 26.70
C LEU A 360 7.61 -6.85 26.12
N ASN A 361 8.74 -6.23 25.82
CA ASN A 361 8.84 -4.97 25.10
C ASN A 361 9.29 -5.23 23.65
N ILE A 362 8.39 -5.03 22.70
CA ILE A 362 8.63 -5.29 21.26
C ILE A 362 8.47 -3.99 20.49
N LEU A 363 9.49 -3.63 19.70
CA LEU A 363 9.48 -2.44 18.86
C LEU A 363 9.25 -2.82 17.40
N TYR A 364 8.40 -2.06 16.71
CA TYR A 364 8.11 -2.20 15.29
C TYR A 364 8.41 -0.88 14.57
N ALA A 365 9.15 -0.94 13.47
CA ALA A 365 9.36 0.23 12.61
C ALA A 365 9.46 -0.18 11.14
N SER A 366 9.27 0.82 10.27
CA SER A 366 9.27 0.63 8.83
C SER A 366 10.10 1.70 8.16
N GLY A 367 10.90 1.28 7.17
CA GLY A 367 11.73 2.19 6.38
C GLY A 367 10.89 3.13 5.52
N PRO A 368 11.46 4.25 5.06
CA PRO A 368 12.90 4.54 5.04
C PRO A 368 13.50 4.86 6.41
N TYR A 369 14.82 4.65 6.53
CA TYR A 369 15.58 4.79 7.78
C TYR A 369 16.53 6.00 7.79
N THR A 370 16.52 6.81 6.73
CA THR A 370 17.26 8.06 6.58
C THR A 370 16.38 9.07 5.81
N ALA A 371 16.66 10.37 5.92
CA ALA A 371 15.97 11.41 5.17
C ALA A 371 16.66 11.67 3.82
N ASP A 372 16.00 12.35 2.88
CA ASP A 372 16.49 12.53 1.50
C ASP A 372 17.77 13.38 1.40
N ASP A 373 18.16 14.09 2.46
CA ASP A 373 19.26 15.06 2.47
C ASP A 373 20.63 14.44 2.80
N ASN A 374 20.67 13.26 3.43
CA ASN A 374 21.92 12.58 3.81
C ASN A 374 21.75 11.05 3.92
N LEU A 375 22.86 10.36 4.17
CA LEU A 375 22.89 8.91 4.44
C LEU A 375 23.48 8.59 5.82
N ASP A 376 23.21 9.45 6.81
CA ASP A 376 23.72 9.29 8.18
C ASP A 376 22.87 8.33 9.02
N PHE A 377 21.69 7.94 8.52
CA PHE A 377 20.77 7.01 9.20
C PHE A 377 20.43 7.43 10.64
N GLU A 378 20.35 8.73 10.90
CA GLU A 378 20.06 9.29 12.22
C GLU A 378 18.78 8.70 12.86
N PRO A 379 17.65 8.53 12.12
CA PRO A 379 16.45 7.89 12.67
C PRO A 379 16.68 6.44 13.13
N LEU A 380 17.44 5.66 12.36
CA LEU A 380 17.77 4.27 12.74
C LEU A 380 18.67 4.23 13.97
N HIS A 381 19.65 5.12 14.05
CA HIS A 381 20.50 5.25 15.24
C HIS A 381 19.68 5.61 16.48
N ALA A 382 18.78 6.58 16.37
CA ALA A 382 17.87 6.93 17.46
C ALA A 382 16.98 5.75 17.89
N LEU A 383 16.42 4.99 16.93
CA LEU A 383 15.57 3.84 17.24
C LEU A 383 16.34 2.73 17.94
N CYS A 384 17.56 2.42 17.46
CA CYS A 384 18.44 1.44 18.08
C CYS A 384 18.88 1.87 19.48
N SER A 385 19.14 3.16 19.70
CA SER A 385 19.40 3.70 21.05
C SER A 385 18.18 3.50 21.97
N GLN A 386 16.97 3.86 21.52
CA GLN A 386 15.74 3.62 22.29
C GLN A 386 15.52 2.14 22.61
N ALA A 387 15.80 1.24 21.66
CA ALA A 387 15.72 -0.21 21.88
C ALA A 387 16.73 -0.70 22.94
N GLY A 388 17.93 -0.10 22.97
CA GLY A 388 18.94 -0.37 23.99
C GLY A 388 18.54 0.16 25.36
N ASP A 389 18.14 1.43 25.43
CA ASP A 389 17.76 2.13 26.67
C ASP A 389 16.53 1.51 27.36
N THR A 390 15.62 0.93 26.57
CA THR A 390 14.41 0.26 27.08
C THR A 390 14.55 -1.25 27.18
N TYR A 391 15.75 -1.80 26.97
CA TYR A 391 16.04 -3.24 26.91
C TYR A 391 14.98 -4.04 26.14
N ALA A 392 14.67 -3.60 24.92
CA ALA A 392 13.67 -4.26 24.09
C ALA A 392 14.01 -5.75 23.90
N ASP A 393 13.01 -6.62 24.05
CA ASP A 393 13.16 -8.06 23.85
C ASP A 393 13.23 -8.39 22.35
N ALA A 394 12.50 -7.65 21.52
CA ALA A 394 12.55 -7.79 20.07
C ALA A 394 12.40 -6.45 19.33
N LEU A 395 13.06 -6.37 18.17
CA LEU A 395 12.98 -5.25 17.23
C LEU A 395 12.65 -5.79 15.83
N VAL A 396 11.48 -5.47 15.31
CA VAL A 396 11.00 -5.92 13.98
C VAL A 396 10.99 -4.74 13.03
N LEU A 397 11.78 -4.85 11.96
CA LEU A 397 12.01 -3.78 11.01
C LEU A 397 11.60 -4.22 9.61
N THR A 398 10.71 -3.47 8.97
CA THR A 398 10.42 -3.66 7.54
C THR A 398 11.23 -2.68 6.70
N GLY A 399 11.72 -3.12 5.54
CA GLY A 399 12.45 -2.28 4.61
C GLY A 399 11.60 -1.12 4.04
N PRO A 400 12.20 -0.28 3.18
CA PRO A 400 13.57 -0.41 2.67
C PRO A 400 14.62 0.06 3.68
N PHE A 401 15.74 -0.67 3.77
CA PHE A 401 16.93 -0.30 4.55
C PHE A 401 17.91 0.54 3.73
N LEU A 402 18.20 0.11 2.50
CA LEU A 402 18.86 0.94 1.50
C LEU A 402 17.89 1.11 0.34
N ASP A 403 17.21 2.26 0.35
CA ASP A 403 16.10 2.54 -0.55
C ASP A 403 16.60 2.93 -1.95
N ILE A 404 16.23 2.15 -2.96
CA ILE A 404 16.56 2.41 -4.36
C ILE A 404 15.94 3.72 -4.88
N ASP A 405 14.86 4.18 -4.23
CA ASP A 405 14.15 5.41 -4.55
C ASP A 405 14.74 6.65 -3.83
N HIS A 406 15.84 6.49 -3.07
CA HIS A 406 16.54 7.57 -2.36
C HIS A 406 17.46 8.36 -3.30
N PRO A 407 17.41 9.72 -3.31
CA PRO A 407 18.11 10.54 -4.30
C PRO A 407 19.62 10.23 -4.39
N LEU A 408 20.32 10.21 -3.25
CA LEU A 408 21.76 9.94 -3.22
C LEU A 408 22.12 8.50 -3.62
N ILE A 409 21.26 7.52 -3.33
CA ILE A 409 21.49 6.12 -3.71
C ILE A 409 21.31 5.96 -5.22
N THR A 410 20.30 6.62 -5.80
CA THR A 410 20.05 6.59 -7.24
C THR A 410 21.14 7.30 -8.03
N THR A 411 21.63 8.45 -7.57
CA THR A 411 22.71 9.19 -8.25
C THR A 411 24.09 8.58 -8.03
N GLY A 412 24.27 7.85 -6.92
CA GLY A 412 25.59 7.39 -6.47
C GLY A 412 26.48 8.52 -5.95
N ASP A 413 25.89 9.69 -5.66
CA ASP A 413 26.61 10.90 -5.24
C ASP A 413 26.74 10.95 -3.71
N PHE A 414 27.59 10.10 -3.17
CA PHE A 414 27.92 10.07 -1.74
C PHE A 414 29.25 9.37 -1.49
N ASP A 415 29.90 9.75 -0.40
CA ASP A 415 31.10 9.08 0.10
C ASP A 415 30.76 8.16 1.28
N LEU A 416 31.58 7.12 1.46
CA LEU A 416 31.55 6.33 2.69
C LEU A 416 32.29 7.07 3.81
N PRO A 417 32.00 6.77 5.10
CA PRO A 417 32.68 7.41 6.22
C PRO A 417 34.20 7.27 6.10
N GLU A 418 34.96 8.28 6.53
CA GLU A 418 36.44 8.28 6.41
C GLU A 418 37.10 7.06 7.07
N GLU A 419 36.44 6.50 8.10
CA GLU A 419 36.92 5.34 8.85
C GLU A 419 36.60 3.99 8.16
N ALA A 420 35.88 4.03 7.03
CA ALA A 420 35.54 2.84 6.26
C ALA A 420 36.79 2.30 5.56
N ASN A 421 37.24 1.13 6.00
CA ASN A 421 38.32 0.41 5.35
C ASN A 421 37.76 -0.52 4.26
N PHE A 422 37.83 -0.11 3.00
CA PHE A 422 37.38 -0.89 1.85
C PHE A 422 38.30 -0.64 0.65
N ASP A 423 38.28 -1.60 -0.28
CA ASP A 423 38.91 -1.44 -1.58
C ASP A 423 37.90 -0.79 -2.54
N PRO A 424 38.17 0.41 -3.08
CA PRO A 424 37.25 1.12 -3.98
C PRO A 424 36.87 0.31 -5.22
N ASP A 425 37.78 -0.53 -5.74
CA ASP A 425 37.55 -1.29 -6.97
C ASP A 425 36.58 -2.47 -6.77
N THR A 426 36.34 -2.89 -5.53
CA THR A 426 35.48 -4.03 -5.19
C THR A 426 34.28 -3.63 -4.32
N ALA A 427 34.07 -2.34 -4.09
CA ALA A 427 32.96 -1.82 -3.32
C ALA A 427 31.62 -2.14 -3.98
N THR A 428 30.64 -2.56 -3.18
CA THR A 428 29.27 -2.82 -3.63
C THR A 428 28.26 -2.16 -2.69
N MET A 429 26.97 -2.20 -3.01
CA MET A 429 25.93 -1.75 -2.07
C MET A 429 25.94 -2.53 -0.75
N ALA A 430 26.47 -3.76 -0.71
CA ALA A 430 26.69 -4.48 0.55
C ALA A 430 27.77 -3.79 1.41
N THR A 431 28.80 -3.22 0.80
CA THR A 431 29.81 -2.37 1.47
C THR A 431 29.16 -1.12 2.05
N VAL A 432 28.28 -0.47 1.28
CA VAL A 432 27.51 0.70 1.75
C VAL A 432 26.67 0.35 2.97
N PHE A 433 25.90 -0.74 2.91
CA PHE A 433 25.10 -1.21 4.05
C PHE A 433 25.95 -1.50 5.29
N LYS A 434 27.10 -2.17 5.09
CA LYS A 434 28.01 -2.54 6.17
C LYS A 434 28.53 -1.32 6.94
N TYR A 435 28.80 -0.21 6.26
CA TYR A 435 29.38 0.99 6.88
C TYR A 435 28.34 2.02 7.32
N LEU A 436 27.18 2.10 6.67
CA LEU A 436 26.15 3.10 6.98
C LEU A 436 25.02 2.55 7.87
N VAL A 437 24.61 1.30 7.68
CA VAL A 437 23.42 0.73 8.36
C VAL A 437 23.82 -0.20 9.50
N ALA A 438 24.72 -1.15 9.25
CA ALA A 438 25.11 -2.17 10.23
C ALA A 438 25.66 -1.63 11.57
N PRO A 439 26.35 -0.46 11.64
CA PRO A 439 26.82 0.09 12.92
C PRO A 439 25.70 0.33 13.93
N ALA A 440 24.49 0.70 13.48
CA ALA A 440 23.33 0.88 14.37
C ALA A 440 23.01 -0.41 15.13
N PHE A 441 22.95 -1.53 14.39
CA PHE A 441 22.67 -2.84 14.96
C PHE A 441 23.80 -3.37 15.80
N ASN A 442 25.05 -3.12 15.42
CA ASN A 442 26.22 -3.54 16.20
C ASN A 442 26.29 -2.83 17.57
N ARG A 443 25.93 -1.54 17.63
CA ARG A 443 25.83 -0.81 18.91
C ARG A 443 24.69 -1.34 19.78
N LEU A 444 23.51 -1.54 19.21
CA LEU A 444 22.37 -2.14 19.93
C LEU A 444 22.73 -3.52 20.49
N ALA A 445 23.31 -4.38 19.66
CA ALA A 445 23.82 -5.70 20.02
C ALA A 445 24.83 -5.68 21.18
N ALA A 446 25.68 -4.66 21.25
CA ALA A 446 26.64 -4.50 22.35
C ALA A 446 25.96 -4.08 23.66
N SER A 447 24.94 -3.21 23.59
CA SER A 447 24.20 -2.74 24.77
C SER A 447 23.15 -3.73 25.29
N ASN A 448 22.57 -4.55 24.40
CA ASN A 448 21.54 -5.53 24.71
C ASN A 448 21.83 -6.84 23.95
N PRO A 449 22.66 -7.73 24.52
CA PRO A 449 23.07 -8.96 23.84
C PRO A 449 21.96 -9.99 23.61
N GLN A 450 20.84 -9.90 24.35
CA GLN A 450 19.74 -10.87 24.32
C GLN A 450 18.60 -10.48 23.36
N ILE A 451 18.65 -9.28 22.77
CA ILE A 451 17.63 -8.81 21.83
C ILE A 451 17.53 -9.72 20.60
N THR A 452 16.30 -9.91 20.12
CA THR A 452 16.04 -10.51 18.80
C THR A 452 15.72 -9.43 17.78
N ILE A 453 16.54 -9.28 16.74
CA ILE A 453 16.30 -8.29 15.66
C ILE A 453 15.86 -9.02 14.39
N ILE A 454 14.72 -8.62 13.83
CA ILE A 454 14.12 -9.23 12.64
C ILE A 454 14.07 -8.17 11.53
N LEU A 455 14.73 -8.44 10.41
CA LEU A 455 14.70 -7.59 9.22
C LEU A 455 13.86 -8.25 8.12
N VAL A 456 12.83 -7.53 7.66
CA VAL A 456 11.95 -7.94 6.56
C VAL A 456 12.30 -7.08 5.35
N PRO A 457 12.72 -7.66 4.22
CA PRO A 457 13.14 -6.88 3.06
C PRO A 457 11.96 -6.18 2.38
N SER A 458 12.28 -5.22 1.51
CA SER A 458 11.36 -4.57 0.59
C SER A 458 11.81 -4.78 -0.86
N VAL A 459 10.86 -4.72 -1.80
CA VAL A 459 11.19 -4.65 -3.23
C VAL A 459 11.96 -3.38 -3.59
N ARG A 460 11.98 -2.39 -2.68
CA ARG A 460 12.78 -1.16 -2.77
C ARG A 460 14.19 -1.30 -2.19
N ASP A 461 14.55 -2.42 -1.57
CA ASP A 461 15.91 -2.62 -1.07
C ASP A 461 16.88 -2.89 -2.22
N VAL A 462 17.84 -1.97 -2.45
CA VAL A 462 18.86 -2.10 -3.51
C VAL A 462 19.75 -3.34 -3.35
N LEU A 463 19.83 -3.89 -2.13
CA LEU A 463 20.58 -5.10 -1.82
C LEU A 463 19.89 -6.37 -2.32
N SER A 464 18.58 -6.32 -2.53
CA SER A 464 17.79 -7.49 -2.90
C SER A 464 17.99 -7.80 -4.37
N LYS A 465 18.47 -9.01 -4.66
CA LYS A 465 18.49 -9.55 -6.03
C LYS A 465 17.13 -10.13 -6.43
N HIS A 466 16.24 -10.31 -5.47
CA HIS A 466 14.87 -10.76 -5.69
C HIS A 466 13.97 -9.54 -5.83
N VAL A 467 13.76 -9.09 -7.06
CA VAL A 467 13.15 -7.78 -7.36
C VAL A 467 11.62 -7.81 -7.45
N SER A 468 10.98 -8.94 -7.18
CA SER A 468 9.51 -9.08 -7.17
C SER A 468 8.98 -9.48 -5.79
N TRP A 469 7.68 -9.30 -5.61
CA TRP A 469 6.94 -9.74 -4.44
C TRP A 469 6.01 -10.90 -4.82
N PRO A 470 5.91 -11.98 -4.03
CA PRO A 470 6.62 -12.29 -2.77
C PRO A 470 8.14 -12.43 -2.91
N GLN A 471 8.90 -12.09 -1.88
CA GLN A 471 10.34 -11.81 -1.97
C GLN A 471 11.16 -12.72 -1.03
N ASP A 472 12.24 -13.30 -1.55
CA ASP A 472 13.23 -14.03 -0.73
C ASP A 472 13.99 -13.09 0.23
N SER A 473 14.64 -13.68 1.23
CA SER A 473 15.54 -12.99 2.16
C SER A 473 16.79 -12.43 1.47
N ILE A 474 17.28 -11.29 1.97
CA ILE A 474 18.55 -10.72 1.52
C ILE A 474 19.72 -11.58 2.06
N PRO A 475 20.71 -11.94 1.22
CA PRO A 475 21.89 -12.65 1.68
C PRO A 475 22.61 -11.89 2.80
N ARG A 476 22.68 -12.52 3.97
CA ARG A 476 23.31 -11.93 5.18
C ARG A 476 24.84 -11.76 5.05
N LYS A 477 25.46 -12.50 4.13
CA LYS A 477 26.91 -12.46 3.92
C LYS A 477 27.33 -11.05 3.52
N GLU A 478 28.48 -10.59 4.00
CA GLU A 478 29.06 -9.26 3.68
C GLU A 478 28.35 -8.03 4.29
N LEU A 479 27.13 -8.15 4.83
CA LEU A 479 26.39 -7.03 5.44
C LEU A 479 26.90 -6.54 6.80
N GLY A 480 27.88 -7.21 7.41
CA GLY A 480 28.44 -6.80 8.71
C GLY A 480 27.48 -6.82 9.91
N LEU A 481 26.36 -7.54 9.80
CA LEU A 481 25.34 -7.63 10.84
C LEU A 481 25.80 -8.49 12.04
N PRO A 482 25.31 -8.21 13.26
CA PRO A 482 25.54 -9.06 14.44
C PRO A 482 24.71 -10.36 14.39
N LYS A 483 25.01 -11.32 15.28
CA LYS A 483 24.32 -12.64 15.31
C LYS A 483 22.84 -12.55 15.69
N MET A 484 22.47 -11.51 16.42
CA MET A 484 21.10 -11.24 16.91
C MET A 484 20.15 -10.82 15.79
N VAL A 485 20.70 -10.42 14.63
CA VAL A 485 19.92 -10.04 13.46
C VAL A 485 19.61 -11.26 12.60
N ARG A 486 18.32 -11.46 12.33
CA ARG A 486 17.79 -12.45 11.40
C ARG A 486 17.08 -11.72 10.27
N ILE A 487 17.48 -11.99 9.03
CA ILE A 487 16.78 -11.53 7.84
C ILE A 487 15.77 -12.62 7.46
N VAL A 488 14.52 -12.24 7.25
CA VAL A 488 13.44 -13.14 6.83
C VAL A 488 12.95 -12.77 5.43
N THR A 489 11.96 -13.50 4.92
CA THR A 489 11.33 -13.24 3.62
C THR A 489 10.25 -12.16 3.73
N ASN A 490 9.67 -11.75 2.60
CA ASN A 490 8.58 -10.76 2.56
C ASN A 490 7.45 -11.22 1.61
N PRO A 491 6.26 -11.57 2.10
CA PRO A 491 5.83 -11.49 3.48
C PRO A 491 6.39 -12.64 4.32
N MET A 492 6.11 -12.61 5.63
CA MET A 492 6.48 -13.67 6.56
C MET A 492 5.42 -13.83 7.64
N THR A 493 5.16 -15.08 8.04
CA THR A 493 4.42 -15.39 9.28
C THR A 493 5.36 -16.08 10.26
N LEU A 494 5.57 -15.48 11.42
CA LEU A 494 6.52 -15.94 12.44
C LEU A 494 5.87 -16.00 13.82
N SER A 495 6.34 -16.90 14.67
CA SER A 495 5.92 -16.99 16.06
C SER A 495 7.00 -16.41 16.97
N ILE A 496 6.63 -15.42 17.78
CA ILE A 496 7.44 -14.87 18.88
C ILE A 496 6.84 -15.43 20.16
N ASN A 497 7.44 -16.49 20.71
CA ASN A 497 6.79 -17.32 21.72
C ASN A 497 5.42 -17.82 21.18
N GLU A 498 4.31 -17.49 21.84
CA GLU A 498 2.95 -17.81 21.40
C GLU A 498 2.37 -16.81 20.39
N LEU A 499 2.90 -15.58 20.32
CA LEU A 499 2.41 -14.54 19.41
C LEU A 499 2.65 -14.95 17.95
N VAL A 500 1.59 -15.10 17.14
CA VAL A 500 1.70 -15.25 15.68
C VAL A 500 1.71 -13.87 15.01
N LEU A 501 2.88 -13.46 14.51
CA LEU A 501 3.09 -12.21 13.80
C LEU A 501 3.05 -12.41 12.28
N GLY A 502 2.15 -11.70 11.61
CA GLY A 502 2.17 -11.52 10.16
C GLY A 502 2.85 -10.20 9.77
N VAL A 503 3.77 -10.23 8.83
CA VAL A 503 4.50 -9.03 8.40
C VAL A 503 4.70 -8.99 6.89
N SER A 504 4.46 -7.81 6.31
CA SER A 504 4.75 -7.47 4.91
C SER A 504 5.28 -6.04 4.86
N SER A 505 6.24 -5.76 3.99
CA SER A 505 6.80 -4.40 3.84
C SER A 505 6.05 -3.54 2.80
N GLN A 506 5.05 -4.10 2.11
CA GLN A 506 4.27 -3.40 1.10
C GLN A 506 3.26 -2.43 1.73
N ASP A 507 3.17 -1.20 1.20
CA ASP A 507 2.10 -0.26 1.56
C ASP A 507 0.81 -0.60 0.81
N ILE A 508 0.18 -1.68 1.24
CA ILE A 508 -1.10 -2.14 0.69
C ILE A 508 -2.27 -1.23 1.10
N LEU A 509 -2.22 -0.62 2.29
CA LEU A 509 -3.35 0.16 2.80
C LEU A 509 -3.55 1.46 2.01
N SER A 510 -2.47 2.16 1.64
CA SER A 510 -2.61 3.37 0.83
C SER A 510 -3.14 3.07 -0.57
N GLN A 511 -2.73 1.94 -1.15
CA GLN A 511 -3.20 1.46 -2.45
C GLN A 511 -4.67 1.02 -2.42
N LEU A 512 -5.09 0.27 -1.39
CA LEU A 512 -6.49 -0.08 -1.18
C LEU A 512 -7.35 1.18 -1.00
N ARG A 513 -6.87 2.18 -0.25
CA ARG A 513 -7.57 3.46 -0.09
C ARG A 513 -7.73 4.18 -1.44
N SER A 514 -6.70 4.17 -2.29
CA SER A 514 -6.77 4.84 -3.59
C SER A 514 -7.68 4.13 -4.58
N GLU A 515 -7.80 2.81 -4.50
CA GLU A 515 -8.53 1.99 -5.49
C GLU A 515 -9.91 1.51 -5.00
N GLU A 516 -10.23 1.56 -3.70
CA GLU A 516 -11.55 1.16 -3.22
C GLU A 516 -12.67 2.06 -3.76
N VAL A 517 -13.83 1.44 -3.96
CA VAL A 517 -15.09 2.10 -4.25
C VAL A 517 -16.14 1.70 -3.22
N VAL A 518 -16.90 2.69 -2.77
CA VAL A 518 -17.82 2.55 -1.64
C VAL A 518 -19.17 3.11 -2.05
N SER A 519 -20.25 2.53 -1.52
CA SER A 519 -21.61 2.99 -1.80
C SER A 519 -21.83 4.47 -1.43
N ARG A 520 -22.78 5.16 -2.08
CA ARG A 520 -23.03 6.61 -1.92
C ARG A 520 -23.42 7.05 -0.48
N GLY A 521 -23.71 6.11 0.43
CA GLY A 521 -23.97 6.36 1.85
C GLY A 521 -22.77 6.13 2.78
N GLY A 522 -21.60 5.80 2.23
CA GLY A 522 -20.44 5.33 2.98
C GLY A 522 -20.32 3.80 2.99
N GLY A 523 -19.29 3.29 3.66
CA GLY A 523 -19.11 1.85 3.89
C GLY A 523 -20.15 1.34 4.89
N GLN A 524 -19.98 0.10 5.37
CA GLN A 524 -20.87 -0.42 6.42
C GLN A 524 -20.96 0.58 7.59
N PRO A 525 -22.18 0.90 8.07
CA PRO A 525 -22.39 1.83 9.17
C PRO A 525 -21.51 1.46 10.37
N GLY A 526 -20.79 2.44 10.93
CA GLY A 526 -19.91 2.23 12.10
C GLY A 526 -18.49 1.72 11.78
N THR A 527 -18.13 1.50 10.52
CA THR A 527 -16.76 1.12 10.14
C THR A 527 -15.93 2.34 9.72
N ASP A 528 -14.88 2.66 10.47
CA ASP A 528 -13.92 3.68 10.04
C ASP A 528 -13.08 3.18 8.85
N LEU A 529 -12.52 4.11 8.08
CA LEU A 529 -11.74 3.80 6.88
C LEU A 529 -10.61 2.80 7.19
N MET A 530 -9.84 3.00 8.25
CA MET A 530 -8.68 2.15 8.55
C MET A 530 -9.15 0.74 8.92
N SER A 531 -10.16 0.61 9.77
CA SER A 531 -10.75 -0.69 10.09
C SER A 531 -11.27 -1.43 8.86
N ARG A 532 -11.87 -0.73 7.89
CA ARG A 532 -12.32 -1.34 6.63
C ARG A 532 -11.16 -1.84 5.78
N LEU A 533 -10.13 -1.03 5.57
CA LEU A 533 -8.95 -1.42 4.79
C LEU A 533 -8.23 -2.63 5.41
N CYS A 534 -8.10 -2.63 6.75
CA CYS A 534 -7.55 -3.76 7.50
C CYS A 534 -8.41 -5.02 7.36
N ARG A 535 -9.74 -4.89 7.41
CA ARG A 535 -10.66 -6.02 7.25
C ARG A 535 -10.48 -6.71 5.90
N TYR A 536 -10.26 -5.96 4.82
CA TYR A 536 -9.99 -6.56 3.50
C TYR A 536 -8.81 -7.54 3.54
N LEU A 537 -7.73 -7.22 4.25
CA LEU A 537 -6.57 -8.12 4.35
C LEU A 537 -6.93 -9.43 5.05
N VAL A 538 -7.72 -9.34 6.14
CA VAL A 538 -8.13 -10.50 6.94
C VAL A 538 -9.13 -11.37 6.19
N GLU A 539 -10.16 -10.77 5.57
CA GLU A 539 -11.17 -11.48 4.78
C GLU A 539 -10.55 -12.14 3.54
N GLN A 540 -9.64 -11.45 2.86
CA GLN A 540 -8.98 -11.97 1.67
C GLN A 540 -7.80 -12.89 2.00
N ARG A 541 -7.49 -13.10 3.29
CA ARG A 541 -6.46 -14.04 3.76
C ARG A 541 -5.10 -13.83 3.05
N HIS A 542 -4.76 -12.59 2.72
CA HIS A 542 -3.61 -12.28 1.85
C HIS A 542 -2.99 -10.93 2.21
N TYR A 543 -1.66 -10.84 2.15
CA TYR A 543 -0.93 -9.63 2.52
C TYR A 543 -0.98 -8.51 1.47
N PHE A 544 -1.35 -8.83 0.22
CA PHE A 544 -1.53 -7.87 -0.88
C PHE A 544 -2.69 -8.26 -1.82
N PRO A 545 -3.97 -8.15 -1.42
CA PRO A 545 -5.08 -8.69 -2.22
C PRO A 545 -5.46 -7.82 -3.43
N LEU A 546 -4.93 -6.61 -3.54
CA LEU A 546 -5.25 -5.69 -4.63
C LEU A 546 -4.67 -6.19 -5.96
N PHE A 547 -5.52 -6.36 -6.97
CA PHE A 547 -5.10 -6.75 -8.31
C PHE A 547 -5.95 -6.12 -9.42
N PRO A 548 -5.33 -5.48 -10.44
CA PRO A 548 -3.91 -5.13 -10.55
C PRO A 548 -3.43 -4.18 -9.42
N PRO A 549 -2.13 -4.16 -9.09
CA PRO A 549 -1.60 -3.18 -8.14
C PRO A 549 -1.78 -1.75 -8.66
N THR A 550 -1.73 -0.76 -7.76
CA THR A 550 -1.89 0.65 -8.14
C THR A 550 -0.79 1.06 -9.12
N ASP A 551 -1.17 1.81 -10.15
CA ASP A 551 -0.22 2.33 -11.13
C ASP A 551 0.87 3.18 -10.47
N ARG A 552 2.14 2.95 -10.87
CA ARG A 552 3.31 3.62 -10.31
C ARG A 552 3.22 5.15 -10.36
N SER A 553 2.57 5.70 -11.39
CA SER A 553 2.37 7.15 -11.56
C SER A 553 1.38 7.76 -10.57
N LYS A 554 0.51 6.94 -9.96
CA LYS A 554 -0.45 7.37 -8.93
C LYS A 554 0.12 7.21 -7.52
N LEU A 555 1.24 6.51 -7.37
CA LEU A 555 1.93 6.38 -6.09
C LEU A 555 2.63 7.71 -5.74
N PRO A 556 2.91 7.94 -4.45
CA PRO A 556 3.61 9.14 -4.00
C PRO A 556 4.99 9.27 -4.66
N LYS A 557 5.34 10.49 -5.06
CA LYS A 557 6.61 10.77 -5.73
C LYS A 557 7.81 10.44 -4.84
N THR A 558 8.80 9.82 -5.45
CA THR A 558 10.09 9.45 -4.85
C THR A 558 11.08 10.63 -4.83
N GLY A 559 12.26 10.40 -4.25
CA GLY A 559 13.37 11.35 -4.30
C GLY A 559 14.19 11.31 -5.58
N THR A 560 13.92 10.35 -6.46
CA THR A 560 14.54 10.27 -7.78
C THR A 560 14.15 11.46 -8.68
N GLU A 561 14.98 11.74 -9.69
CA GLU A 561 14.77 12.85 -10.63
C GLU A 561 13.44 12.74 -11.40
N ASP A 562 13.08 11.53 -11.84
CA ASP A 562 11.81 11.23 -12.51
C ASP A 562 10.61 11.20 -11.55
N GLY A 563 10.85 11.06 -10.25
CA GLY A 563 9.85 10.98 -9.19
C GLY A 563 8.92 9.77 -9.30
N LEU A 564 9.29 8.73 -10.06
CA LEU A 564 8.46 7.56 -10.31
C LEU A 564 8.75 6.46 -9.29
N ALA A 565 7.74 6.06 -8.51
CA ALA A 565 7.88 5.00 -7.51
C ALA A 565 8.22 3.64 -8.12
N THR A 566 8.98 2.80 -7.40
CA THR A 566 9.26 1.40 -7.81
C THR A 566 7.97 0.58 -8.04
N GLY A 567 6.95 0.78 -7.21
CA GLY A 567 5.67 0.04 -7.29
C GLY A 567 5.67 -1.28 -6.51
N ALA A 568 4.59 -2.04 -6.63
CA ALA A 568 4.41 -3.29 -5.86
C ALA A 568 5.25 -4.47 -6.37
N ALA A 569 5.62 -4.47 -7.65
CA ALA A 569 6.43 -5.50 -8.32
C ALA A 569 5.91 -6.94 -8.10
N LEU A 570 4.62 -7.17 -8.27
CA LEU A 570 4.01 -8.49 -8.02
C LEU A 570 4.44 -9.53 -9.07
N ASP A 571 4.80 -10.72 -8.60
CA ASP A 571 4.99 -11.93 -9.42
C ASP A 571 3.76 -12.83 -9.30
N LEU A 572 2.89 -12.80 -10.30
CA LEU A 572 1.57 -13.43 -10.21
C LEU A 572 1.64 -14.95 -10.14
N SER A 573 2.67 -15.57 -10.73
CA SER A 573 2.87 -17.02 -10.66
C SER A 573 3.15 -17.52 -9.25
N TYR A 574 3.54 -16.63 -8.32
CA TYR A 574 3.88 -16.95 -6.94
C TYR A 574 3.01 -16.21 -5.92
N LEU A 575 1.90 -15.62 -6.35
CA LEU A 575 1.02 -14.81 -5.50
C LEU A 575 0.46 -15.61 -4.31
N GLU A 576 0.28 -16.92 -4.46
CA GLU A 576 -0.13 -17.82 -3.36
C GLU A 576 0.84 -17.76 -2.15
N LEU A 577 2.12 -17.47 -2.37
CA LEU A 577 3.09 -17.30 -1.28
C LEU A 577 2.84 -16.04 -0.44
N GLY A 578 1.94 -15.16 -0.91
CA GLY A 578 1.43 -14.00 -0.19
C GLY A 578 0.20 -14.28 0.68
N GLU A 579 -0.30 -15.52 0.71
CA GLU A 579 -1.44 -15.94 1.53
C GLU A 579 -1.06 -16.16 3.00
N MET A 580 -2.03 -15.91 3.88
CA MET A 580 -1.91 -16.23 5.30
C MET A 580 -2.11 -17.74 5.49
N VAL A 581 -1.21 -18.37 6.23
CA VAL A 581 -1.16 -19.84 6.34
C VAL A 581 -1.81 -20.32 7.63
N ASN A 582 -2.75 -21.26 7.51
CA ASN A 582 -3.44 -22.01 8.59
C ASN A 582 -4.33 -21.21 9.56
N VAL A 583 -3.89 -20.06 10.06
CA VAL A 583 -4.56 -19.26 11.09
C VAL A 583 -4.50 -17.78 10.76
N ARG A 584 -5.42 -16.99 11.33
CA ARG A 584 -5.26 -15.53 11.39
C ARG A 584 -4.05 -15.21 12.28
N PRO A 585 -3.14 -14.32 11.86
CA PRO A 585 -2.10 -13.83 12.76
C PRO A 585 -2.75 -13.09 13.93
N ASP A 586 -2.12 -13.16 15.10
CA ASP A 586 -2.55 -12.39 16.28
C ASP A 586 -2.24 -10.90 16.10
N VAL A 587 -1.06 -10.60 15.51
CA VAL A 587 -0.61 -9.24 15.19
C VAL A 587 -0.22 -9.18 13.73
N MET A 588 -0.62 -8.10 13.05
CA MET A 588 -0.23 -7.86 11.66
C MET A 588 0.41 -6.48 11.51
N ILE A 589 1.63 -6.44 10.98
CA ILE A 589 2.31 -5.19 10.67
C ILE A 589 1.96 -4.79 9.24
N VAL A 590 1.38 -3.59 9.12
CA VAL A 590 0.85 -3.03 7.87
C VAL A 590 1.43 -1.63 7.64
N PRO A 591 2.73 -1.52 7.27
CA PRO A 591 3.39 -0.26 7.04
C PRO A 591 2.66 0.58 6.00
N SER A 592 2.42 1.86 6.27
CA SER A 592 1.72 2.71 5.32
C SER A 592 2.04 4.20 5.47
N LEU A 593 1.92 4.94 4.37
CA LEU A 593 1.91 6.42 4.36
C LEU A 593 0.65 7.02 5.00
N LEU A 594 -0.38 6.21 5.22
CA LEU A 594 -1.53 6.63 6.01
C LEU A 594 -1.10 7.00 7.44
N PRO A 595 -1.90 7.83 8.15
CA PRO A 595 -1.62 8.12 9.55
C PRO A 595 -1.34 6.83 10.34
N PRO A 596 -0.26 6.80 11.14
CA PRO A 596 0.04 5.65 12.00
C PRO A 596 -1.14 5.32 12.91
N PHE A 597 -1.35 4.03 13.22
CA PHE A 597 -2.42 3.58 14.11
C PHE A 597 -2.16 2.19 14.66
N ALA A 598 -2.88 1.84 15.73
CA ALA A 598 -3.02 0.46 16.21
C ALA A 598 -4.51 0.14 16.44
N LYS A 599 -5.03 -0.88 15.76
CA LYS A 599 -6.47 -1.23 15.78
C LYS A 599 -6.70 -2.73 15.83
N VAL A 600 -7.76 -3.14 16.52
CA VAL A 600 -8.22 -4.54 16.52
C VAL A 600 -9.34 -4.71 15.51
N VAL A 601 -9.18 -5.63 14.55
CA VAL A 601 -10.18 -5.94 13.52
C VAL A 601 -10.27 -7.46 13.38
N GLU A 602 -11.47 -8.01 13.52
CA GLU A 602 -11.71 -9.46 13.48
C GLU A 602 -10.74 -10.27 14.38
N SER A 603 -10.52 -9.78 15.60
CA SER A 603 -9.60 -10.35 16.61
C SER A 603 -8.11 -10.36 16.22
N VAL A 604 -7.72 -9.57 15.21
CA VAL A 604 -6.32 -9.34 14.82
C VAL A 604 -5.91 -7.94 15.25
N LEU A 605 -4.74 -7.79 15.88
CA LEU A 605 -4.15 -6.50 16.19
C LEU A 605 -3.32 -6.00 14.99
N LEU A 606 -3.85 -5.04 14.24
CA LEU A 606 -3.16 -4.42 13.11
C LEU A 606 -2.42 -3.16 13.56
N ILE A 607 -1.14 -3.08 13.18
CA ILE A 607 -0.25 -1.99 13.56
C ILE A 607 0.32 -1.37 12.28
N ASN A 608 -0.01 -0.11 12.03
CA ASN A 608 0.74 0.74 11.11
C ASN A 608 1.69 1.60 11.95
N PRO A 609 2.99 1.27 12.02
CA PRO A 609 3.96 2.07 12.79
C PRO A 609 4.21 3.45 12.16
N GLY A 610 3.77 3.66 10.91
CA GLY A 610 4.28 4.73 10.06
C GLY A 610 5.71 4.43 9.57
N TYR A 611 6.23 5.33 8.75
CA TYR A 611 7.65 5.29 8.38
C TYR A 611 8.49 6.01 9.42
N LEU A 612 9.66 5.44 9.73
CA LEU A 612 10.59 5.96 10.73
C LEU A 612 11.22 7.28 10.28
N SER A 613 11.58 7.36 9.01
CA SER A 613 11.99 8.59 8.35
C SER A 613 10.95 9.02 7.33
N LYS A 614 10.66 10.32 7.32
CA LYS A 614 9.96 10.97 6.21
C LYS A 614 11.02 11.68 5.37
N ARG A 615 10.74 11.86 4.08
CA ARG A 615 11.65 12.49 3.11
C ARG A 615 12.37 13.75 3.63
N ARG A 616 11.69 14.57 4.42
CA ARG A 616 12.22 15.81 5.02
C ARG A 616 11.90 15.95 6.51
N GLY A 617 11.96 14.86 7.28
CA GLY A 617 11.80 14.95 8.74
C GLY A 617 11.57 13.62 9.45
N ALA A 618 11.42 13.71 10.77
CA ALA A 618 11.21 12.53 11.61
C ALA A 618 9.82 11.90 11.45
N GLY A 619 9.81 10.58 11.57
CA GLY A 619 8.63 9.75 11.48
C GLY A 619 8.19 9.19 12.83
N THR A 620 7.71 7.95 12.82
CA THR A 620 7.20 7.26 14.00
C THR A 620 7.62 5.79 14.00
N TYR A 621 7.51 5.15 15.16
CA TYR A 621 7.58 3.71 15.35
C TYR A 621 6.48 3.26 16.30
N ALA A 622 6.24 1.96 16.41
CA ALA A 622 5.32 1.40 17.39
C ALA A 622 6.09 0.65 18.49
N ARG A 623 5.69 0.85 19.73
CA ARG A 623 6.12 0.10 20.90
C ARG A 623 4.96 -0.75 21.40
N MET A 624 5.17 -2.06 21.52
CA MET A 624 4.20 -2.98 22.07
C MET A 624 4.69 -3.56 23.39
N THR A 625 3.89 -3.38 24.45
CA THR A 625 4.05 -4.09 25.72
C THR A 625 3.10 -5.29 25.70
N LEU A 626 3.65 -6.50 25.63
CA LEU A 626 2.89 -7.74 25.61
C LEU A 626 2.95 -8.42 26.99
N TYR A 627 1.82 -8.50 27.68
CA TYR A 627 1.72 -9.20 28.97
C TYR A 627 1.76 -10.72 28.79
N PRO A 628 2.23 -11.51 29.77
CA PRO A 628 2.27 -12.96 29.66
C PRO A 628 0.89 -13.58 29.40
N PRO A 629 0.81 -14.78 28.80
CA PRO A 629 -0.45 -15.49 28.67
C PRO A 629 -1.06 -15.80 30.06
N PRO A 630 -2.39 -15.89 30.15
CA PRO A 630 -3.06 -16.19 31.42
C PRO A 630 -2.73 -17.61 31.90
N VAL A 631 -2.68 -17.79 33.22
CA VAL A 631 -2.50 -19.11 33.85
C VAL A 631 -3.70 -19.99 33.50
N SER A 632 -3.45 -21.19 33.00
CA SER A 632 -4.53 -22.13 32.66
C SER A 632 -5.12 -22.75 33.93
N ASN A 633 -6.43 -22.57 34.10
CA ASN A 633 -7.23 -23.26 35.13
C ASN A 633 -8.12 -24.36 34.52
N GLY A 634 -7.96 -24.67 33.22
CA GLY A 634 -8.81 -25.57 32.45
C GLY A 634 -8.24 -26.99 32.24
N SER A 635 -8.99 -27.85 31.55
CA SER A 635 -8.54 -29.16 31.05
C SER A 635 -7.27 -29.01 30.19
N SER A 636 -6.31 -29.92 30.34
CA SER A 636 -5.02 -29.88 29.64
C SER A 636 -5.10 -30.04 28.12
N ASP A 637 -6.26 -30.50 27.62
CA ASP A 637 -6.40 -31.01 26.24
C ASP A 637 -7.09 -30.01 25.29
N ASP A 638 -7.74 -28.97 25.82
CA ASP A 638 -8.42 -27.96 25.01
C ASP A 638 -7.47 -26.81 24.63
N VAL A 639 -7.39 -26.51 23.33
CA VAL A 639 -6.58 -25.39 22.83
C VAL A 639 -7.14 -24.05 23.33
N MET A 640 -6.26 -23.18 23.79
CA MET A 640 -6.60 -21.85 24.28
C MET A 640 -6.16 -20.80 23.26
N GLY A 641 -7.08 -19.90 22.90
CA GLY A 641 -6.77 -18.76 22.04
C GLY A 641 -5.76 -17.81 22.71
N HIS A 642 -4.83 -17.27 21.95
CA HIS A 642 -3.74 -16.45 22.52
C HIS A 642 -4.20 -15.10 23.08
N GLN A 643 -5.30 -14.56 22.53
CA GLN A 643 -5.95 -13.29 22.92
C GLN A 643 -4.97 -12.11 23.04
N ILE A 644 -3.98 -12.04 22.14
CA ILE A 644 -2.92 -11.01 22.18
C ILE A 644 -3.53 -9.59 22.20
N TYR A 645 -4.55 -9.35 21.38
CA TYR A 645 -5.20 -8.05 21.26
C TYR A 645 -5.80 -7.52 22.58
N ASP A 646 -6.06 -8.37 23.58
CA ASP A 646 -6.57 -7.96 24.89
C ASP A 646 -5.49 -7.68 25.93
N ARG A 647 -4.30 -8.28 25.74
CA ARG A 647 -3.15 -8.23 26.68
C ARG A 647 -1.92 -7.53 26.10
N ALA A 648 -2.05 -6.90 24.94
CA ALA A 648 -1.02 -6.08 24.33
C ALA A 648 -1.41 -4.60 24.42
N ARG A 649 -0.56 -3.77 25.02
CA ARG A 649 -0.61 -2.31 24.90
C ARG A 649 0.24 -1.90 23.70
N VAL A 650 -0.28 -1.08 22.80
CA VAL A 650 0.49 -0.55 21.66
C VAL A 650 0.52 0.95 21.73
N GLU A 651 1.70 1.53 21.56
CA GLU A 651 1.95 2.96 21.56
C GLU A 651 2.62 3.34 20.25
N ILE A 652 2.07 4.30 19.53
CA ILE A 652 2.74 4.93 18.39
C ILE A 652 3.54 6.11 18.92
N VAL A 653 4.84 6.13 18.66
CA VAL A 653 5.78 7.10 19.25
C VAL A 653 6.56 7.82 18.15
N ARG A 654 6.75 9.13 18.30
CA ARG A 654 7.64 9.92 17.43
C ARG A 654 9.10 9.56 17.70
N ILE A 655 9.87 9.30 16.64
CA ILE A 655 11.31 9.02 16.78
C ILE A 655 12.13 10.29 16.95
#